data_AF-A0A838PP31-F1
#
_entry.id   AF-A0A838PP31-F1
#
_cell.length_a   1.000
_cell.length_b   1.000
_cell.length_c   1.000
_cell.angle_alpha   90.00
_cell.angle_beta   90.00
_cell.angle_gamma   90.00
#
_symmetry.space_group_name_H-M   'P 1'
#
loop_
_entity.id
_entity.type
_entity.pdbx_description
1 polymer ?
#
loop_
_entity_poly.entity_id
_entity_poly.type
_entity_poly.pdbx_seq_one_letter_code
_entity_poly.pdbx_strand_id
1 'polypeptide(L)'
;VSDRPLRSRTLDATWPLEEGADGLEAALDRLCDDADEALGADAGIIVLSDRATSATNVPIPSLLAVSAVHHHLVRAGTRTHTGLVVESGEPREVHHVAALIGYGAGAVNPYLMIESLGHLEGRAQPERNGSAVGEHGGTGEHLEGAVDRVIAATGKALLKIMAKMGISTIRSYTGAQVFEAVGLNQELVDRHFAGTRSSIGGVGMAELATEALQRHARAWPEEHGAALPAHVEDALLPAAHAKLLPQGGLYAWRRDGEHHMWDPETVASLQRVARGGGPEAYQEFSRRVNEENASQGMLRGLMRLRPAAEPVPMNEVEPVAEIVKRFVTGGMSLGSLSPESHETLAVAMNRLGGKSNTGEGGEDAARFTADPNGDLRRSAIKQVASGRFGVTIDYLVNADQLQIKISQGSKPGEGGQLPGHKVDETIARLRLSTPGVELISPPPHHDIYSIEDLKQLVYDLRHANPRASVSVKLAAEVGVGTVAAGVAKANADHVVIAGHDGGTGASALSSIQGAGVPWEIGLAETQQTLVRNDLRSRVGVQIDGQIRTGRDVVIAALLGADEVGFSTAPLVATGCVMMRVCHLNTCPVGIATQDPVLRERFAGRPEHVVNYLLEVAQEAREIMATLGVRNFEDMIGRPDLLEADPAIEHWKAAGVDLTALLAEPEGPAGAPRRRARAQVSVLDDSLDHLQILPAARKAISGEGDVQLEMDISNVHRAVGALLSGEIVRRHGPEGLSEGSVD
;
A
#
# COMPACT_ATOMS: atom_id res chain seq x y z
N VAL A 1 -33.59 -15.00 -30.09
CA VAL A 1 -33.65 -15.54 -28.70
C VAL A 1 -35.08 -15.34 -28.24
N SER A 2 -35.83 -16.42 -28.06
CA SER A 2 -37.29 -16.41 -27.86
C SER A 2 -37.71 -15.71 -26.55
N ASP A 3 -38.84 -14.99 -26.59
CA ASP A 3 -39.58 -14.37 -25.47
C ASP A 3 -40.04 -15.37 -24.39
N ARG A 4 -39.13 -16.13 -23.78
CA ARG A 4 -39.43 -16.82 -22.52
C ARG A 4 -39.28 -15.81 -21.39
N PRO A 5 -40.32 -15.59 -20.55
CA PRO A 5 -40.18 -14.71 -19.40
C PRO A 5 -39.07 -15.24 -18.49
N LEU A 6 -38.11 -14.37 -18.14
CA LEU A 6 -37.07 -14.68 -17.18
C LEU A 6 -37.73 -15.02 -15.84
N ARG A 7 -37.59 -16.28 -15.41
CA ARG A 7 -38.05 -16.75 -14.09
C ARG A 7 -36.94 -16.52 -13.07
N SER A 8 -37.31 -15.94 -11.93
CA SER A 8 -36.43 -15.84 -10.78
C SER A 8 -36.86 -16.78 -9.66
N ARG A 9 -35.88 -17.24 -8.87
CA ARG A 9 -36.12 -17.95 -7.62
C ARG A 9 -35.26 -17.31 -6.54
N THR A 10 -35.87 -16.99 -5.40
CA THR A 10 -35.13 -16.52 -4.21
C THR A 10 -34.80 -17.71 -3.32
N LEU A 11 -33.53 -17.82 -2.95
CA LEU A 11 -33.01 -18.82 -2.03
C LEU A 11 -32.62 -18.14 -0.71
N ASP A 12 -32.89 -18.83 0.38
CA ASP A 12 -32.64 -18.33 1.73
C ASP A 12 -31.16 -18.55 2.11
N ALA A 13 -30.42 -17.46 2.29
CA ALA A 13 -29.02 -17.47 2.69
C ALA A 13 -28.88 -17.27 4.21
N THR A 14 -29.62 -18.05 5.00
CA THR A 14 -29.56 -18.04 6.47
C THR A 14 -29.48 -19.46 7.04
N TRP A 15 -29.13 -19.60 8.32
CA TRP A 15 -29.23 -20.87 9.04
C TRP A 15 -29.84 -20.70 10.44
N PRO A 16 -30.52 -21.74 10.97
CA PRO A 16 -31.10 -21.68 12.30
C PRO A 16 -30.05 -21.50 13.40
N LEU A 17 -30.30 -20.59 14.33
CA LEU A 17 -29.44 -20.32 15.49
C LEU A 17 -29.18 -21.58 16.33
N GLU A 18 -30.16 -22.48 16.42
CA GLU A 18 -30.07 -23.73 17.18
C GLU A 18 -29.02 -24.71 16.62
N GLU A 19 -28.66 -24.59 15.34
CA GLU A 19 -27.59 -25.39 14.72
C GLU A 19 -26.19 -24.88 15.12
N GLY A 20 -26.10 -23.74 15.81
CA GLY A 20 -24.84 -23.19 16.29
C GLY A 20 -23.85 -22.88 15.16
N ALA A 21 -22.56 -23.08 15.43
CA ALA A 21 -21.50 -22.82 14.45
C ALA A 21 -21.46 -23.87 13.33
N ASP A 22 -21.85 -25.11 13.64
CA ASP A 22 -21.85 -26.24 12.70
C ASP A 22 -22.90 -26.06 11.59
N GLY A 23 -23.94 -25.24 11.84
CA GLY A 23 -25.00 -24.95 10.87
C GLY A 23 -24.56 -24.21 9.61
N LEU A 24 -23.46 -23.44 9.66
CA LEU A 24 -23.02 -22.63 8.51
C LEU A 24 -22.65 -23.49 7.29
N GLU A 25 -21.91 -24.57 7.51
CA GLU A 25 -21.47 -25.45 6.42
C GLU A 25 -22.65 -26.19 5.79
N ALA A 26 -23.52 -26.76 6.63
CA ALA A 26 -24.74 -27.42 6.19
C ALA A 26 -25.67 -26.46 5.42
N ALA A 27 -25.74 -25.19 5.83
CA ALA A 27 -26.54 -24.19 5.14
C ALA A 27 -25.97 -23.83 3.76
N LEU A 28 -24.65 -23.81 3.58
CA LEU A 28 -24.03 -23.62 2.27
C LEU A 28 -24.31 -24.80 1.33
N ASP A 29 -24.27 -26.03 1.84
CA ASP A 29 -24.60 -27.21 1.05
C ASP A 29 -26.08 -27.20 0.64
N ARG A 30 -26.99 -26.89 1.57
CA ARG A 30 -28.43 -26.68 1.25
C ARG A 30 -28.63 -25.59 0.20
N LEU A 31 -27.93 -24.46 0.31
CA LEU A 31 -28.02 -23.36 -0.64
C LEU A 31 -27.55 -23.77 -2.05
N CYS A 32 -26.57 -24.67 -2.15
CA CYS A 32 -26.11 -25.23 -3.42
C CYS A 32 -27.14 -26.22 -4.01
N ASP A 33 -27.72 -27.09 -3.18
CA ASP A 33 -28.77 -28.03 -3.60
C ASP A 33 -30.03 -27.27 -4.08
N ASP A 34 -30.45 -26.24 -3.35
CA ASP A 34 -31.56 -25.36 -3.70
C ASP A 34 -31.32 -24.63 -5.03
N ALA A 35 -30.05 -24.29 -5.34
CA ALA A 35 -29.68 -23.68 -6.61
C ALA A 35 -29.83 -24.67 -7.78
N ASP A 36 -29.48 -25.95 -7.58
CA ASP A 36 -29.70 -27.00 -8.57
C ASP A 36 -31.19 -27.28 -8.78
N GLU A 37 -32.00 -27.30 -7.72
CA GLU A 37 -33.46 -27.42 -7.85
C GLU A 37 -34.06 -26.25 -8.62
N ALA A 38 -33.64 -25.02 -8.29
CA ALA A 38 -34.09 -23.81 -8.98
C ALA A 38 -33.74 -23.85 -10.47
N LEU A 39 -32.54 -24.33 -10.82
CA LEU A 39 -32.13 -24.55 -12.21
C LEU A 39 -32.98 -25.63 -12.90
N GLY A 40 -33.27 -26.74 -12.21
CA GLY A 40 -34.17 -27.79 -12.71
C GLY A 40 -35.59 -27.27 -12.99
N ALA A 41 -36.01 -26.20 -12.32
CA ALA A 41 -37.27 -25.49 -12.54
C ALA A 41 -37.19 -24.34 -13.58
N ASP A 42 -36.11 -24.30 -14.38
CA ASP A 42 -35.83 -23.28 -15.40
C ASP A 42 -35.70 -21.84 -14.83
N ALA A 43 -35.14 -21.66 -13.62
CA ALA A 43 -34.86 -20.34 -13.06
C ALA A 43 -33.66 -19.67 -13.76
N GLY A 44 -33.94 -18.74 -14.67
CA GLY A 44 -32.92 -17.93 -15.35
C GLY A 44 -32.23 -16.91 -14.44
N ILE A 45 -32.77 -16.64 -13.26
CA ILE A 45 -32.16 -15.79 -12.22
C ILE A 45 -32.31 -16.46 -10.85
N ILE A 46 -31.23 -16.60 -10.12
CA ILE A 46 -31.22 -17.03 -8.72
C ILE A 46 -30.87 -15.82 -7.85
N VAL A 47 -31.72 -15.51 -6.87
CA VAL A 47 -31.50 -14.45 -5.88
C VAL A 47 -31.10 -15.10 -4.56
N LEU A 48 -29.86 -14.90 -4.13
CA LEU A 48 -29.40 -15.32 -2.80
C LEU A 48 -29.73 -14.20 -1.82
N SER A 49 -30.61 -14.45 -0.85
CA SER A 49 -31.17 -13.41 0.02
C SER A 49 -30.98 -13.74 1.49
N ASP A 50 -30.44 -12.80 2.27
CA ASP A 50 -30.35 -12.90 3.73
C ASP A 50 -31.55 -12.23 4.46
N ARG A 51 -32.61 -11.85 3.72
CA ARG A 51 -33.81 -11.19 4.30
C ARG A 51 -34.54 -12.00 5.37
N ALA A 52 -34.35 -13.31 5.41
CA ALA A 52 -34.93 -14.18 6.44
C ALA A 52 -34.20 -14.09 7.79
N THR A 53 -33.16 -13.26 7.89
CA THR A 53 -32.45 -12.96 9.13
C THR A 53 -33.43 -12.52 10.21
N SER A 54 -33.37 -13.18 11.35
CA SER A 54 -34.29 -12.96 12.47
C SER A 54 -33.63 -13.37 13.77
N ALA A 55 -34.32 -13.22 14.89
CA ALA A 55 -33.85 -13.64 16.20
C ALA A 55 -33.42 -15.13 16.26
N THR A 56 -33.92 -15.96 15.34
CA THR A 56 -33.63 -17.40 15.25
C THR A 56 -32.88 -17.81 13.99
N ASN A 57 -32.58 -16.88 13.07
CA ASN A 57 -31.91 -17.18 11.79
C ASN A 57 -30.70 -16.27 11.60
N VAL A 58 -29.53 -16.88 11.49
CA VAL A 58 -28.25 -16.20 11.32
C VAL A 58 -27.95 -16.04 9.82
N PRO A 59 -27.54 -14.85 9.34
CA PRO A 59 -27.21 -14.65 7.93
C PRO A 59 -25.89 -15.31 7.56
N ILE A 60 -25.88 -16.08 6.46
CA ILE A 60 -24.64 -16.54 5.81
C ILE A 60 -23.89 -15.31 5.28
N PRO A 61 -22.58 -15.16 5.55
CA PRO A 61 -21.79 -14.08 4.97
C PRO A 61 -21.99 -14.02 3.45
N SER A 62 -22.41 -12.86 2.94
CA SER A 62 -22.94 -12.72 1.58
C SER A 62 -21.92 -13.12 0.50
N LEU A 63 -20.64 -12.84 0.75
CA LEU A 63 -19.53 -13.24 -0.11
C LEU A 63 -19.34 -14.75 -0.15
N LEU A 64 -19.46 -15.43 0.99
CA LEU A 64 -19.35 -16.87 1.09
C LEU A 64 -20.53 -17.56 0.39
N ALA A 65 -21.75 -17.05 0.60
CA ALA A 65 -22.96 -17.56 -0.05
C ALA A 65 -22.86 -17.51 -1.59
N VAL A 66 -22.54 -16.34 -2.16
CA VAL A 66 -22.45 -16.21 -3.63
C VAL A 66 -21.29 -17.00 -4.21
N SER A 67 -20.15 -17.03 -3.52
CA SER A 67 -18.97 -17.75 -4.01
C SER A 67 -19.18 -19.27 -3.97
N ALA A 68 -19.80 -19.79 -2.89
CA ALA A 68 -20.14 -21.21 -2.79
C ALA A 68 -21.05 -21.66 -3.95
N VAL A 69 -22.17 -20.95 -4.16
CA VAL A 69 -23.10 -21.26 -5.26
C VAL A 69 -22.44 -21.06 -6.63
N HIS A 70 -21.68 -19.98 -6.82
CA HIS A 70 -20.95 -19.74 -8.07
C HIS A 70 -20.04 -20.93 -8.42
N HIS A 71 -19.18 -21.32 -7.48
CA HIS A 71 -18.22 -22.41 -7.69
C HIS A 71 -18.88 -23.77 -7.81
N HIS A 72 -19.96 -24.02 -7.06
CA HIS A 72 -20.78 -25.22 -7.21
C HIS A 72 -21.31 -25.37 -8.63
N LEU A 73 -21.99 -24.34 -9.14
CA LEU A 73 -22.54 -24.33 -10.49
C LEU A 73 -21.46 -24.40 -11.57
N VAL A 74 -20.26 -23.84 -11.33
CA VAL A 74 -19.12 -23.97 -12.24
C VAL A 74 -18.65 -25.44 -12.30
N ARG A 75 -18.48 -26.09 -11.15
CA ARG A 75 -18.09 -27.52 -11.08
C ARG A 75 -19.14 -28.43 -11.72
N ALA A 76 -20.43 -28.11 -11.55
CA ALA A 76 -21.53 -28.83 -12.17
C ALA A 76 -21.67 -28.57 -13.69
N GLY A 77 -20.97 -27.57 -14.24
CA GLY A 77 -21.08 -27.18 -15.65
C GLY A 77 -22.40 -26.44 -16.00
N THR A 78 -23.12 -25.95 -15.00
CA THR A 78 -24.44 -25.32 -15.13
C THR A 78 -24.43 -23.81 -14.90
N ARG A 79 -23.29 -23.23 -14.51
CA ARG A 79 -23.18 -21.78 -14.19
C ARG A 79 -23.70 -20.86 -15.29
N THR A 80 -23.56 -21.22 -16.57
CA THR A 80 -24.00 -20.40 -17.70
C THR A 80 -25.53 -20.35 -17.90
N HIS A 81 -26.29 -21.18 -17.17
CA HIS A 81 -27.74 -21.28 -17.33
C HIS A 81 -28.53 -20.25 -16.52
N THR A 82 -27.89 -19.54 -15.57
CA THR A 82 -28.58 -18.60 -14.68
C THR A 82 -27.72 -17.38 -14.32
N GLY A 83 -28.38 -16.25 -14.02
CA GLY A 83 -27.76 -15.10 -13.38
C GLY A 83 -27.84 -15.22 -11.86
N LEU A 84 -26.79 -14.82 -11.15
CA LEU A 84 -26.81 -14.74 -9.68
C LEU A 84 -27.03 -13.29 -9.25
N VAL A 85 -27.96 -13.06 -8.33
CA VAL A 85 -28.20 -11.78 -7.68
C VAL A 85 -28.00 -11.96 -6.19
N VAL A 86 -27.26 -11.05 -5.55
CA VAL A 86 -27.09 -11.04 -4.10
C VAL A 86 -27.97 -9.96 -3.53
N GLU A 87 -28.95 -10.34 -2.71
CA GLU A 87 -29.72 -9.42 -1.89
C GLU A 87 -29.25 -9.55 -0.45
N SER A 88 -28.56 -8.53 0.08
CA SER A 88 -27.94 -8.65 1.40
C SER A 88 -27.93 -7.36 2.19
N GLY A 89 -28.03 -7.49 3.51
CA GLY A 89 -27.86 -6.39 4.46
C GLY A 89 -26.39 -6.04 4.78
N GLU A 90 -25.44 -6.88 4.40
CA GLU A 90 -24.01 -6.74 4.73
C GLU A 90 -23.23 -5.72 3.86
N PRO A 91 -23.42 -5.66 2.52
CA PRO A 91 -22.66 -4.79 1.64
C PRO A 91 -23.00 -3.32 1.84
N ARG A 92 -21.98 -2.50 2.07
CA ARG A 92 -22.11 -1.06 2.33
C ARG A 92 -20.94 -0.22 1.79
N GLU A 93 -19.82 -0.88 1.49
CA GLU A 93 -18.65 -0.27 0.89
C GLU A 93 -18.46 -0.81 -0.53
N VAL A 94 -17.82 -0.02 -1.39
CA VAL A 94 -17.56 -0.42 -2.77
C VAL A 94 -16.74 -1.71 -2.87
N HIS A 95 -15.84 -1.98 -1.92
CA HIS A 95 -15.05 -3.21 -1.89
C HIS A 95 -15.94 -4.44 -1.73
N HIS A 96 -16.99 -4.38 -0.89
CA HIS A 96 -17.94 -5.49 -0.71
C HIS A 96 -18.65 -5.79 -2.02
N VAL A 97 -19.14 -4.74 -2.71
CA VAL A 97 -19.81 -4.89 -4.00
C VAL A 97 -18.86 -5.45 -5.07
N ALA A 98 -17.62 -4.97 -5.10
CA ALA A 98 -16.59 -5.47 -6.01
C ALA A 98 -16.28 -6.95 -5.76
N ALA A 99 -16.12 -7.36 -4.50
CA ALA A 99 -15.89 -8.75 -4.13
C ALA A 99 -17.07 -9.64 -4.56
N LEU A 100 -18.30 -9.27 -4.22
CA LEU A 100 -19.50 -10.03 -4.62
C LEU A 100 -19.55 -10.26 -6.13
N ILE A 101 -19.27 -9.23 -6.93
CA ILE A 101 -19.23 -9.35 -8.40
C ILE A 101 -18.05 -10.21 -8.83
N GLY A 102 -16.86 -9.96 -8.27
CA GLY A 102 -15.63 -10.70 -8.57
C GLY A 102 -15.72 -12.19 -8.27
N TYR A 103 -16.60 -12.60 -7.36
CA TYR A 103 -16.89 -13.99 -7.01
C TYR A 103 -18.23 -14.50 -7.57
N GLY A 104 -18.83 -13.77 -8.52
CA GLY A 104 -19.84 -14.35 -9.42
C GLY A 104 -21.23 -13.72 -9.40
N ALA A 105 -21.48 -12.68 -8.58
CA ALA A 105 -22.73 -11.93 -8.63
C ALA A 105 -22.85 -11.15 -9.95
N GLY A 106 -23.99 -11.28 -10.62
CA GLY A 106 -24.38 -10.45 -11.78
C GLY A 106 -25.03 -9.12 -11.37
N ALA A 107 -25.63 -9.07 -10.18
CA ALA A 107 -26.14 -7.85 -9.56
C ALA A 107 -26.10 -7.95 -8.03
N VAL A 108 -26.06 -6.80 -7.36
CA VAL A 108 -26.07 -6.69 -5.90
C VAL A 108 -27.17 -5.71 -5.48
N ASN A 109 -28.05 -6.15 -4.60
CA ASN A 109 -29.06 -5.35 -3.91
C ASN A 109 -28.66 -5.19 -2.43
N PRO A 110 -27.93 -4.10 -2.07
CA PRO A 110 -27.52 -3.83 -0.69
C PRO A 110 -28.67 -3.20 0.11
N TYR A 111 -29.73 -3.97 0.37
CA TYR A 111 -31.01 -3.41 0.83
C TYR A 111 -30.87 -2.63 2.14
N LEU A 112 -30.08 -3.12 3.12
CA LEU A 112 -29.97 -2.46 4.43
C LEU A 112 -29.20 -1.14 4.33
N MET A 113 -28.25 -1.03 3.41
CA MET A 113 -27.59 0.24 3.12
C MET A 113 -28.60 1.25 2.57
N ILE A 114 -29.48 0.81 1.66
CA ILE A 114 -30.55 1.66 1.08
C ILE A 114 -31.58 2.06 2.15
N GLU A 115 -32.05 1.12 2.96
CA GLU A 115 -32.96 1.38 4.08
C GLU A 115 -32.34 2.35 5.11
N SER A 116 -31.03 2.24 5.35
CA SER A 116 -30.30 3.17 6.21
C SER A 116 -30.30 4.61 5.68
N LEU A 117 -30.31 4.81 4.35
CA LEU A 117 -30.45 6.15 3.76
C LEU A 117 -31.81 6.77 4.11
N GLY A 118 -32.89 6.00 4.01
CA GLY A 118 -34.23 6.45 4.38
C GLY A 118 -34.31 6.91 5.84
N HIS A 119 -33.65 6.17 6.74
CA HIS A 119 -33.56 6.56 8.16
C HIS A 119 -32.72 7.82 8.38
N LEU A 120 -31.60 7.98 7.66
CA LEU A 120 -30.74 9.16 7.76
C LEU A 120 -31.45 10.42 7.23
N GLU A 121 -32.19 10.31 6.13
CA GLU A 121 -33.00 11.42 5.61
C GLU A 121 -34.15 11.78 6.55
N GLY A 122 -34.84 10.78 7.11
CA GLY A 122 -35.87 11.00 8.13
C GLY A 122 -35.33 11.69 9.40
N ARG A 123 -34.03 11.55 9.70
CA ARG A 123 -33.33 12.22 10.81
C ARG A 123 -32.72 13.58 10.44
N ALA A 124 -32.52 13.88 9.14
CA ALA A 124 -31.91 15.13 8.68
C ALA A 124 -32.81 16.37 8.86
N GLN A 125 -34.05 16.17 9.34
CA GLN A 125 -34.94 17.22 9.85
C GLN A 125 -35.12 16.96 11.36
N PRO A 126 -34.37 17.59 12.30
CA PRO A 126 -34.21 19.04 12.40
C PRO A 126 -32.81 19.52 12.89
N GLU A 127 -32.56 20.84 12.74
CA GLU A 127 -31.48 21.62 13.37
C GLU A 127 -30.04 21.40 12.87
N ARG A 128 -29.65 22.16 11.84
CA ARG A 128 -28.37 22.91 11.85
C ARG A 128 -28.36 23.99 10.76
N ASN A 129 -28.24 25.23 11.24
CA ASN A 129 -28.11 26.52 10.55
C ASN A 129 -29.44 27.24 10.27
N GLY A 130 -29.65 28.33 11.02
CA GLY A 130 -30.78 29.25 10.94
C GLY A 130 -30.87 30.07 9.64
N SER A 131 -30.87 29.40 8.50
CA SER A 131 -31.53 29.91 7.29
C SER A 131 -32.82 29.12 7.13
N ALA A 132 -33.95 29.80 7.29
CA ALA A 132 -35.26 29.21 7.05
C ALA A 132 -35.34 28.68 5.61
N VAL A 133 -35.20 27.36 5.47
CA VAL A 133 -35.65 26.63 4.28
C VAL A 133 -36.93 25.94 4.72
N GLY A 134 -38.02 26.31 4.04
CA GLY A 134 -39.39 26.06 4.47
C GLY A 134 -39.73 24.58 4.63
N GLU A 135 -40.71 24.36 5.50
CA GLU A 135 -41.45 23.11 5.72
C GLU A 135 -41.66 22.33 4.43
N HIS A 136 -40.79 21.37 4.14
CA HIS A 136 -41.05 20.27 3.21
C HIS A 136 -40.73 19.00 3.98
N GLY A 137 -41.76 18.38 4.56
CA GLY A 137 -41.65 17.02 5.08
C GLY A 137 -41.10 16.10 3.99
N GLY A 138 -40.18 15.20 4.35
CA GLY A 138 -39.48 14.34 3.40
C GLY A 138 -40.41 13.68 2.38
N THR A 139 -40.41 14.20 1.16
CA THR A 139 -41.08 13.59 0.01
C THR A 139 -40.20 12.46 -0.52
N GLY A 140 -40.80 11.40 -1.07
CA GLY A 140 -40.07 10.26 -1.64
C GLY A 140 -39.02 10.61 -2.70
N GLU A 141 -39.14 11.79 -3.32
CA GLU A 141 -38.16 12.37 -4.27
C GLU A 141 -36.76 12.59 -3.66
N HIS A 142 -36.67 12.86 -2.34
CA HIS A 142 -35.38 13.03 -1.68
C HIS A 142 -34.62 11.70 -1.54
N LEU A 143 -35.34 10.63 -1.16
CA LEU A 143 -34.77 9.29 -0.98
C LEU A 143 -34.34 8.69 -2.30
N GLU A 144 -35.18 8.78 -3.33
CA GLU A 144 -34.82 8.37 -4.69
C GLU A 144 -33.53 9.07 -5.14
N GLY A 145 -33.44 10.39 -4.93
CA GLY A 145 -32.23 11.15 -5.22
C GLY A 145 -31.00 10.71 -4.42
N ALA A 146 -31.14 10.34 -3.14
CA ALA A 146 -30.03 9.81 -2.34
C ALA A 146 -29.58 8.42 -2.81
N VAL A 147 -30.53 7.54 -3.14
CA VAL A 147 -30.25 6.22 -3.70
C VAL A 147 -29.50 6.37 -5.04
N ASP A 148 -29.96 7.24 -5.93
CA ASP A 148 -29.31 7.51 -7.21
C ASP A 148 -27.87 8.00 -7.04
N ARG A 149 -27.61 8.90 -6.07
CA ARG A 149 -26.26 9.37 -5.76
C ARG A 149 -25.36 8.25 -5.25
N VAL A 150 -25.86 7.37 -4.39
CA VAL A 150 -25.08 6.23 -3.86
C VAL A 150 -24.81 5.20 -4.96
N ILE A 151 -25.78 4.90 -5.82
CA ILE A 151 -25.60 4.04 -6.98
C ILE A 151 -24.55 4.63 -7.93
N ALA A 152 -24.64 5.92 -8.26
CA ALA A 152 -23.68 6.59 -9.12
C ALA A 152 -22.26 6.60 -8.52
N ALA A 153 -22.13 6.88 -7.21
CA ALA A 153 -20.86 6.86 -6.51
C ALA A 153 -20.25 5.45 -6.48
N THR A 154 -21.06 4.43 -6.19
CA THR A 154 -20.64 3.02 -6.19
C THR A 154 -20.21 2.59 -7.59
N GLY A 155 -20.99 2.93 -8.63
CA GLY A 155 -20.64 2.67 -10.03
C GLY A 155 -19.31 3.29 -10.42
N LYS A 156 -19.08 4.56 -10.08
CA LYS A 156 -17.79 5.24 -10.33
C LYS A 156 -16.64 4.56 -9.59
N ALA A 157 -16.85 4.15 -8.34
CA ALA A 157 -15.83 3.49 -7.54
C ALA A 157 -15.55 2.05 -8.02
N LEU A 158 -16.55 1.33 -8.53
CA LEU A 158 -16.35 0.03 -9.19
C LEU A 158 -15.51 0.15 -10.46
N LEU A 159 -15.80 1.16 -11.32
CA LEU A 159 -14.95 1.46 -12.48
C LEU A 159 -13.50 1.71 -12.04
N LYS A 160 -13.31 2.41 -10.93
CA LYS A 160 -11.99 2.68 -10.36
C LYS A 160 -11.28 1.39 -9.91
N ILE A 161 -11.98 0.48 -9.24
CA ILE A 161 -11.40 -0.82 -8.81
C ILE A 161 -10.99 -1.66 -10.03
N MET A 162 -11.86 -1.78 -11.04
CA MET A 162 -11.54 -2.53 -12.26
C MET A 162 -10.35 -1.94 -13.01
N ALA A 163 -10.29 -0.60 -13.09
CA ALA A 163 -9.21 0.12 -13.76
C ALA A 163 -7.83 -0.09 -13.11
N LYS A 164 -7.75 -0.44 -11.81
CA LYS A 164 -6.48 -0.77 -11.14
C LYS A 164 -5.73 -1.89 -11.85
N MET A 165 -6.46 -2.79 -12.51
CA MET A 165 -5.94 -3.94 -13.23
C MET A 165 -6.15 -3.86 -14.74
N GLY A 166 -6.48 -2.66 -15.25
CA GLY A 166 -6.72 -2.43 -16.68
C GLY A 166 -8.02 -3.05 -17.21
N ILE A 167 -8.91 -3.54 -16.32
CA ILE A 167 -10.16 -4.17 -16.73
C ILE A 167 -11.17 -3.08 -17.06
N SER A 168 -11.71 -3.14 -18.29
CA SER A 168 -12.61 -2.10 -18.82
C SER A 168 -14.09 -2.48 -18.80
N THR A 169 -14.44 -3.74 -18.56
CA THR A 169 -15.84 -4.20 -18.58
C THR A 169 -16.21 -5.00 -17.34
N ILE A 170 -17.40 -4.73 -16.79
CA ILE A 170 -17.93 -5.48 -15.64
C ILE A 170 -18.09 -6.96 -15.96
N ARG A 171 -18.42 -7.31 -17.21
CA ARG A 171 -18.55 -8.71 -17.66
C ARG A 171 -17.25 -9.49 -17.54
N SER A 172 -16.11 -8.85 -17.81
CA SER A 172 -14.79 -9.47 -17.63
C SER A 172 -14.36 -9.52 -16.17
N TYR A 173 -14.90 -8.65 -15.32
CA TYR A 173 -14.61 -8.62 -13.89
C TYR A 173 -15.45 -9.64 -13.11
N THR A 174 -16.68 -9.90 -13.53
CA THR A 174 -17.57 -10.87 -12.90
C THR A 174 -16.96 -12.28 -12.90
N GLY A 175 -16.73 -12.84 -11.70
CA GLY A 175 -16.12 -14.17 -11.54
C GLY A 175 -14.61 -14.21 -11.80
N ALA A 176 -13.94 -13.07 -12.04
CA ALA A 176 -12.51 -13.04 -12.36
C ALA A 176 -11.58 -13.18 -11.15
N GLN A 177 -12.12 -13.06 -9.92
CA GLN A 177 -11.36 -13.21 -8.67
C GLN A 177 -10.08 -12.35 -8.61
N VAL A 178 -10.20 -11.06 -8.94
CA VAL A 178 -9.09 -10.09 -8.90
C VAL A 178 -8.83 -9.66 -7.44
N PHE A 179 -8.57 -10.65 -6.58
CA PHE A 179 -8.42 -10.53 -5.14
C PHE A 179 -7.38 -11.53 -4.65
N GLU A 180 -6.77 -11.22 -3.52
CA GLU A 180 -5.89 -12.12 -2.77
C GLU A 180 -6.50 -12.31 -1.38
N ALA A 181 -6.50 -13.55 -0.88
CA ALA A 181 -6.99 -13.86 0.45
C ALA A 181 -5.82 -13.90 1.45
N VAL A 182 -5.84 -13.03 2.44
CA VAL A 182 -4.88 -13.03 3.54
C VAL A 182 -5.61 -13.43 4.82
N GLY A 183 -5.21 -14.54 5.45
CA GLY A 183 -5.84 -15.00 6.68
C GLY A 183 -7.00 -15.98 6.49
N LEU A 184 -7.17 -16.62 5.32
CA LEU A 184 -8.15 -17.69 5.11
C LEU A 184 -7.42 -19.03 4.92
N ASN A 185 -7.90 -20.10 5.53
CA ASN A 185 -7.27 -21.41 5.36
C ASN A 185 -7.48 -21.97 3.94
N GLN A 186 -6.59 -22.89 3.54
CA GLN A 186 -6.61 -23.42 2.18
C GLN A 186 -7.86 -24.26 1.88
N GLU A 187 -8.39 -24.98 2.86
CA GLU A 187 -9.60 -25.80 2.71
C GLU A 187 -10.84 -24.97 2.34
N LEU A 188 -11.06 -23.86 3.05
CA LEU A 188 -12.14 -22.90 2.77
C LEU A 188 -11.98 -22.31 1.37
N VAL A 189 -10.76 -21.92 1.01
CA VAL A 189 -10.45 -21.33 -0.31
C VAL A 189 -10.68 -22.35 -1.42
N ASP A 190 -10.18 -23.57 -1.30
CA ASP A 190 -10.33 -24.61 -2.32
C ASP A 190 -11.80 -24.97 -2.57
N ARG A 191 -12.63 -24.98 -1.53
CA ARG A 191 -14.05 -25.31 -1.65
C ARG A 191 -14.88 -24.16 -2.18
N HIS A 192 -14.72 -22.95 -1.61
CA HIS A 192 -15.65 -21.85 -1.83
C HIS A 192 -15.07 -20.68 -2.63
N PHE A 193 -13.75 -20.56 -2.77
CA PHE A 193 -13.06 -19.46 -3.49
C PHE A 193 -12.00 -20.00 -4.45
N ALA A 194 -12.29 -21.14 -5.09
CA ALA A 194 -11.30 -21.92 -5.83
C ALA A 194 -10.60 -21.06 -6.91
N GLY A 195 -9.26 -21.00 -6.85
CA GLY A 195 -8.43 -20.17 -7.72
C GLY A 195 -7.80 -18.96 -7.02
N THR A 196 -8.41 -18.48 -5.93
CA THR A 196 -7.85 -17.40 -5.11
C THR A 196 -6.59 -17.85 -4.38
N ARG A 197 -5.58 -16.98 -4.32
CA ARG A 197 -4.33 -17.24 -3.60
C ARG A 197 -4.50 -16.95 -2.11
N SER A 198 -4.01 -17.85 -1.26
CA SER A 198 -3.90 -17.61 0.19
C SER A 198 -2.60 -18.17 0.76
N SER A 199 -1.58 -17.32 0.83
CA SER A 199 -0.19 -17.76 1.03
C SER A 199 0.18 -18.11 2.48
N ILE A 200 -0.66 -17.75 3.45
CA ILE A 200 -0.36 -17.87 4.88
C ILE A 200 -1.41 -18.66 5.68
N GLY A 201 -2.45 -19.19 5.03
CA GLY A 201 -3.57 -19.80 5.73
C GLY A 201 -4.30 -18.81 6.67
N GLY A 202 -5.01 -19.34 7.67
CA GLY A 202 -5.70 -18.56 8.68
C GLY A 202 -7.01 -19.19 9.11
N VAL A 203 -8.08 -18.39 9.17
CA VAL A 203 -9.39 -18.83 9.69
C VAL A 203 -10.10 -19.79 8.73
N GLY A 204 -10.86 -20.73 9.28
CA GLY A 204 -11.70 -21.66 8.56
C GLY A 204 -13.19 -21.39 8.78
N MET A 205 -14.02 -22.40 8.45
CA MET A 205 -15.48 -22.29 8.53
C MET A 205 -15.98 -22.04 9.96
N ALA A 206 -15.39 -22.71 10.95
CA ALA A 206 -15.80 -22.62 12.35
C ALA A 206 -15.60 -21.21 12.92
N GLU A 207 -14.47 -20.56 12.62
CA GLU A 207 -14.21 -19.19 13.06
C GLU A 207 -15.15 -18.19 12.38
N LEU A 208 -15.44 -18.36 11.08
CA LEU A 208 -16.39 -17.51 10.36
C LEU A 208 -17.81 -17.64 10.92
N ALA A 209 -18.25 -18.87 11.20
CA ALA A 209 -19.53 -19.14 11.85
C ALA A 209 -19.61 -18.50 13.24
N THR A 210 -18.54 -18.64 14.03
CA THR A 210 -18.43 -18.02 15.36
C THR A 210 -18.53 -16.50 15.27
N GLU A 211 -17.85 -15.85 14.32
CA GLU A 211 -17.97 -14.40 14.15
C GLU A 211 -19.37 -13.95 13.73
N ALA A 212 -20.02 -14.68 12.83
CA ALA A 212 -21.38 -14.39 12.42
C ALA A 212 -22.35 -14.51 13.62
N LEU A 213 -22.20 -15.55 14.44
CA LEU A 213 -22.94 -15.72 15.69
C LEU A 213 -22.67 -14.59 16.68
N GLN A 214 -21.42 -14.15 16.84
CA GLN A 214 -21.07 -13.01 17.70
C GLN A 214 -21.74 -11.70 17.24
N ARG A 215 -21.78 -11.44 15.92
CA ARG A 215 -22.48 -10.27 15.37
C ARG A 215 -23.99 -10.38 15.59
N HIS A 216 -24.56 -11.58 15.40
CA HIS A 216 -25.97 -11.85 15.65
C HIS A 216 -26.33 -11.68 17.14
N ALA A 217 -25.50 -12.19 18.06
CA ALA A 217 -25.68 -12.06 19.50
C ALA A 217 -25.72 -10.60 19.97
N ARG A 218 -25.01 -9.70 19.28
CA ARG A 218 -25.10 -8.24 19.56
C ARG A 218 -26.46 -7.66 19.21
N ALA A 219 -27.13 -8.20 18.19
CA ALA A 219 -28.46 -7.76 17.78
C ALA A 219 -29.58 -8.42 18.63
N TRP A 220 -29.41 -9.69 19.02
CA TRP A 220 -30.37 -10.46 19.83
C TRP A 220 -29.69 -11.16 21.02
N PRO A 221 -29.27 -10.42 22.06
CA PRO A 221 -28.53 -11.00 23.18
C PRO A 221 -29.37 -11.96 24.02
N GLU A 222 -30.67 -11.68 24.16
CA GLU A 222 -31.61 -12.50 24.94
C GLU A 222 -31.71 -13.93 24.39
N GLU A 223 -31.70 -14.10 23.07
CA GLU A 223 -31.80 -15.41 22.40
C GLU A 223 -30.51 -16.23 22.49
N HIS A 224 -29.37 -15.57 22.72
CA HIS A 224 -28.08 -16.24 22.92
C HIS A 224 -27.87 -16.66 24.38
N GLY A 225 -28.87 -16.48 25.25
CA GLY A 225 -28.74 -16.71 26.70
C GLY A 225 -27.70 -15.80 27.37
N ALA A 226 -27.22 -14.79 26.65
CA ALA A 226 -26.29 -13.80 27.16
C ALA A 226 -27.10 -12.69 27.83
N ALA A 227 -26.70 -12.27 29.03
CA ALA A 227 -27.10 -10.94 29.49
C ALA A 227 -26.69 -9.94 28.40
N LEU A 228 -27.52 -8.92 28.11
CA LEU A 228 -27.17 -7.80 27.23
C LEU A 228 -25.67 -7.54 27.35
N PRO A 229 -24.85 -7.69 26.29
CA PRO A 229 -23.42 -7.48 26.42
C PRO A 229 -23.25 -6.12 27.07
N ALA A 230 -22.64 -6.12 28.26
CA ALA A 230 -22.06 -4.90 28.82
C ALA A 230 -21.11 -4.44 27.72
N HIS A 231 -21.53 -3.43 26.98
CA HIS A 231 -20.74 -2.83 25.93
C HIS A 231 -19.50 -2.35 26.65
N VAL A 232 -18.40 -3.10 26.49
CA VAL A 232 -17.03 -2.78 26.90
C VAL A 232 -16.97 -1.94 28.18
N GLU A 233 -16.85 -2.57 29.35
CA GLU A 233 -16.48 -1.93 30.64
C GLU A 233 -16.64 -0.40 30.71
N ASP A 234 -17.87 0.11 30.61
CA ASP A 234 -18.13 1.50 31.00
C ASP A 234 -19.48 1.57 31.70
N ALA A 235 -19.42 1.38 33.02
CA ALA A 235 -20.55 1.35 33.95
C ALA A 235 -21.27 2.70 34.12
N LEU A 236 -21.30 3.56 33.08
CA LEU A 236 -21.85 4.92 33.15
C LEU A 236 -22.70 5.33 31.94
N LEU A 237 -22.87 4.49 30.91
CA LEU A 237 -23.73 4.84 29.77
C LEU A 237 -25.19 4.39 30.00
N PRO A 238 -26.20 5.29 29.82
CA PRO A 238 -27.62 4.92 29.93
C PRO A 238 -28.01 3.81 28.94
N ALA A 239 -29.02 3.00 29.27
CA ALA A 239 -29.58 1.94 28.41
C ALA A 239 -30.00 2.38 26.98
N ALA A 240 -30.08 3.69 26.73
CA ALA A 240 -30.26 4.26 25.40
C ALA A 240 -29.03 4.11 24.48
N HIS A 241 -27.81 4.07 25.04
CA HIS A 241 -26.57 3.86 24.27
C HIS A 241 -26.39 2.40 23.82
N ALA A 242 -26.95 1.44 24.55
CA ALA A 242 -26.98 0.02 24.16
C ALA A 242 -27.72 -0.23 22.83
N LYS A 243 -28.53 0.74 22.37
CA LYS A 243 -29.30 0.68 21.12
C LYS A 243 -28.60 1.33 19.92
N LEU A 244 -27.39 1.86 20.11
CA LEU A 244 -26.62 2.51 19.05
C LEU A 244 -25.55 1.57 18.50
N LEU A 245 -25.20 1.76 17.23
CA LEU A 245 -24.02 1.10 16.66
C LEU A 245 -22.75 1.57 17.40
N PRO A 246 -21.75 0.69 17.59
CA PRO A 246 -20.46 1.11 18.11
C PRO A 246 -19.84 2.23 17.27
N GLN A 247 -19.10 3.14 17.92
CA GLN A 247 -18.44 4.26 17.23
C GLN A 247 -17.41 3.77 16.17
N GLY A 248 -16.88 2.56 16.36
CA GLY A 248 -15.83 1.95 15.54
C GLY A 248 -14.46 2.61 15.75
N GLY A 249 -13.46 2.12 15.03
CA GLY A 249 -12.14 2.77 14.98
C GLY A 249 -11.38 2.54 13.67
N LEU A 250 -11.97 1.87 12.68
CA LEU A 250 -11.25 1.42 11.48
C LEU A 250 -10.45 2.52 10.75
N TYR A 251 -11.06 3.69 10.51
CA TYR A 251 -10.46 4.75 9.67
C TYR A 251 -9.58 5.73 10.44
N ALA A 252 -9.86 5.92 11.74
CA ALA A 252 -9.17 6.83 12.61
C ALA A 252 -9.21 6.30 14.04
N TRP A 253 -8.09 6.44 14.74
CA TRP A 253 -7.98 5.98 16.11
C TRP A 253 -9.07 6.60 17.00
N ARG A 254 -9.69 5.72 17.80
CA ARG A 254 -10.62 6.04 18.87
C ARG A 254 -10.16 5.26 20.10
N ARG A 255 -10.39 5.83 21.28
CA ARG A 255 -9.99 5.22 22.55
C ARG A 255 -10.57 3.80 22.70
N ASP A 256 -11.84 3.65 22.32
CA ASP A 256 -12.61 2.41 22.48
C ASP A 256 -12.93 1.75 21.12
N GLY A 257 -12.12 2.01 20.10
CA GLY A 257 -12.28 1.47 18.73
C GLY A 257 -11.23 0.42 18.36
N GLU A 258 -11.12 0.09 17.07
CA GLU A 258 -10.03 -0.74 16.55
C GLU A 258 -8.65 -0.22 16.96
N HIS A 259 -7.73 -1.17 17.15
CA HIS A 259 -6.32 -0.87 17.38
C HIS A 259 -5.65 -0.28 16.13
N HIS A 260 -4.69 0.61 16.35
CA HIS A 260 -3.86 1.20 15.28
C HIS A 260 -2.40 1.02 15.63
N MET A 261 -1.57 0.81 14.61
CA MET A 261 -0.10 0.87 14.75
C MET A 261 0.39 2.23 15.30
N TRP A 262 -0.40 3.27 15.13
CA TRP A 262 -0.13 4.59 15.71
C TRP A 262 -1.32 5.02 16.55
N ASP A 263 -1.07 5.08 17.84
CA ASP A 263 -1.95 5.63 18.86
C ASP A 263 -1.26 6.83 19.56
N PRO A 264 -1.95 7.55 20.47
CA PRO A 264 -1.34 8.69 21.15
C PRO A 264 -0.06 8.37 21.94
N GLU A 265 0.06 7.17 22.49
CA GLU A 265 1.17 6.76 23.35
C GLU A 265 2.41 6.36 22.53
N THR A 266 2.26 5.61 21.44
CA THR A 266 3.33 5.30 20.47
C THR A 266 3.85 6.57 19.80
N VAL A 267 2.95 7.52 19.48
CA VAL A 267 3.33 8.84 18.96
C VAL A 267 4.13 9.62 19.99
N ALA A 268 3.65 9.71 21.24
CA ALA A 268 4.32 10.47 22.29
C ALA A 268 5.70 9.88 22.66
N SER A 269 5.80 8.55 22.75
CA SER A 269 7.05 7.86 23.06
C SER A 269 8.10 8.06 21.96
N LEU A 270 7.73 7.92 20.67
CA LEU A 270 8.65 8.23 19.57
C LEU A 270 9.09 9.70 19.56
N GLN A 271 8.19 10.64 19.80
CA GLN A 271 8.57 12.06 19.90
C GLN A 271 9.54 12.33 21.07
N ARG A 272 9.46 11.56 22.15
CA ARG A 272 10.41 11.62 23.26
C ARG A 272 11.80 11.14 22.84
N VAL A 273 11.88 10.01 22.11
CA VAL A 273 13.14 9.51 21.51
C VAL A 273 13.76 10.60 20.65
N ALA A 274 12.98 11.13 19.70
CA ALA A 274 13.43 12.11 18.73
C ALA A 274 14.00 13.39 19.40
N ARG A 275 13.42 13.81 20.53
CA ARG A 275 13.87 14.98 21.31
C ARG A 275 15.06 14.69 22.24
N GLY A 276 15.74 13.55 22.09
CA GLY A 276 16.94 13.21 22.85
C GLY A 276 16.66 12.52 24.18
N GLY A 277 15.57 11.75 24.28
CA GLY A 277 15.23 10.95 25.46
C GLY A 277 16.20 9.79 25.76
N GLY A 278 17.14 9.51 24.84
CA GLY A 278 18.16 8.48 24.98
C GLY A 278 17.66 7.03 24.82
N PRO A 279 18.53 6.04 25.07
CA PRO A 279 18.24 4.62 24.82
C PRO A 279 17.04 4.09 25.61
N GLU A 280 16.82 4.54 26.85
CA GLU A 280 15.69 4.10 27.68
C GLU A 280 14.34 4.48 27.05
N ALA A 281 14.23 5.71 26.52
CA ALA A 281 13.02 6.15 25.82
C ALA A 281 12.79 5.32 24.54
N TYR A 282 13.86 4.92 23.85
CA TYR A 282 13.76 4.08 22.66
C TYR A 282 13.34 2.65 23.01
N GLN A 283 13.88 2.07 24.08
CA GLN A 283 13.50 0.74 24.56
C GLN A 283 12.02 0.69 24.95
N GLU A 284 11.50 1.73 25.60
CA GLU A 284 10.07 1.84 25.89
C GLU A 284 9.22 1.86 24.60
N PHE A 285 9.60 2.70 23.64
CA PHE A 285 8.92 2.81 22.34
C PHE A 285 8.96 1.49 21.55
N SER A 286 10.15 0.92 21.35
CA SER A 286 10.36 -0.30 20.57
C SER A 286 9.66 -1.50 21.19
N ARG A 287 9.73 -1.67 22.52
CA ARG A 287 8.99 -2.72 23.24
C ARG A 287 7.49 -2.62 23.00
N ARG A 288 6.90 -1.43 23.18
CA ARG A 288 5.47 -1.20 22.96
C ARG A 288 5.05 -1.51 21.53
N VAL A 289 5.81 -1.04 20.54
CA VAL A 289 5.56 -1.34 19.12
C VAL A 289 5.64 -2.85 18.84
N ASN A 290 6.62 -3.55 19.39
CA ASN A 290 6.81 -4.98 19.16
C ASN A 290 5.71 -5.81 19.85
N GLU A 291 5.29 -5.45 21.06
CA GLU A 291 4.15 -6.07 21.78
C GLU A 291 2.82 -5.84 21.04
N GLU A 292 2.59 -4.63 20.52
CA GLU A 292 1.43 -4.32 19.68
C GLU A 292 1.43 -5.14 18.39
N ASN A 293 2.57 -5.23 17.69
CA ASN A 293 2.67 -6.02 16.47
C ASN A 293 2.30 -7.50 16.71
N ALA A 294 2.76 -8.08 17.83
CA ALA A 294 2.45 -9.45 18.20
C ALA A 294 0.96 -9.62 18.57
N SER A 295 0.43 -8.76 19.45
CA SER A 295 -0.98 -8.84 19.90
C SER A 295 -2.00 -8.65 18.78
N GLN A 296 -1.68 -7.82 17.77
CA GLN A 296 -2.54 -7.57 16.61
C GLN A 296 -2.35 -8.59 15.49
N GLY A 297 -1.48 -9.59 15.66
CA GLY A 297 -1.22 -10.61 14.64
C GLY A 297 -0.59 -10.07 13.35
N MET A 298 0.19 -8.99 13.42
CA MET A 298 1.00 -8.53 12.29
C MET A 298 2.05 -9.61 11.97
N LEU A 299 2.30 -9.92 10.69
CA LEU A 299 3.17 -11.05 10.32
C LEU A 299 4.56 -10.98 10.96
N ARG A 300 5.22 -9.83 10.96
CA ARG A 300 6.48 -9.61 11.70
C ARG A 300 6.39 -9.77 13.21
N GLY A 301 5.20 -9.59 13.80
CA GLY A 301 4.91 -9.86 15.20
C GLY A 301 4.73 -11.35 15.48
N LEU A 302 4.37 -12.14 14.47
CA LEU A 302 4.25 -13.60 14.52
C LEU A 302 5.59 -14.35 14.33
N MET A 303 6.71 -13.62 14.21
CA MET A 303 8.03 -14.19 13.98
C MET A 303 8.91 -14.03 15.23
N ARG A 304 9.72 -15.04 15.55
CA ARG A 304 10.76 -14.98 16.57
C ARG A 304 12.14 -15.04 15.93
N LEU A 305 13.07 -14.26 16.49
CA LEU A 305 14.49 -14.29 16.12
C LEU A 305 15.15 -15.48 16.84
N ARG A 306 15.93 -16.28 16.12
CA ARG A 306 16.69 -17.43 16.68
C ARG A 306 18.09 -16.98 17.09
N PRO A 307 18.39 -16.81 18.39
CA PRO A 307 19.72 -16.39 18.83
C PRO A 307 20.77 -17.43 18.47
N ALA A 308 21.99 -16.99 18.19
CA ALA A 308 23.11 -17.90 18.03
C ALA A 308 23.44 -18.59 19.36
N ALA A 309 23.96 -19.82 19.28
CA ALA A 309 24.48 -20.52 20.45
C ALA A 309 25.62 -19.73 21.12
N GLU A 310 26.43 -19.04 20.31
CA GLU A 310 27.49 -18.14 20.74
C GLU A 310 27.28 -16.75 20.10
N PRO A 311 26.67 -15.79 20.82
CA PRO A 311 26.58 -14.40 20.39
C PRO A 311 27.94 -13.76 20.16
N VAL A 312 28.01 -12.77 19.27
CA VAL A 312 29.26 -12.02 19.04
C VAL A 312 29.34 -10.77 19.94
N PRO A 313 30.52 -10.38 20.41
CA PRO A 313 30.70 -9.13 21.15
C PRO A 313 30.29 -7.91 20.33
N MET A 314 29.64 -6.92 20.97
CA MET A 314 29.17 -5.69 20.29
C MET A 314 30.27 -4.93 19.54
N ASN A 315 31.51 -4.94 20.04
CA ASN A 315 32.65 -4.26 19.40
C ASN A 315 33.10 -4.94 18.09
N GLU A 316 32.65 -6.16 17.80
CA GLU A 316 32.89 -6.85 16.53
C GLU A 316 31.79 -6.63 15.50
N VAL A 317 30.62 -6.14 15.92
CA VAL A 317 29.52 -5.80 15.01
C VAL A 317 29.78 -4.44 14.39
N GLU A 318 29.53 -4.32 13.08
CA GLU A 318 29.71 -3.07 12.33
C GLU A 318 29.05 -1.87 13.03
N PRO A 319 29.63 -0.67 12.93
CA PRO A 319 29.13 0.48 13.66
C PRO A 319 27.80 0.98 13.08
N VAL A 320 27.02 1.66 13.92
CA VAL A 320 25.75 2.30 13.55
C VAL A 320 25.86 3.14 12.27
N ALA A 321 27.00 3.83 12.08
CA ALA A 321 27.27 4.67 10.91
C ALA A 321 27.25 3.91 9.57
N GLU A 322 27.49 2.59 9.56
CA GLU A 322 27.37 1.77 8.35
C GLU A 322 25.92 1.28 8.14
N ILE A 323 25.24 0.91 9.22
CA ILE A 323 23.84 0.44 9.18
C ILE A 323 22.91 1.54 8.65
N VAL A 324 23.05 2.79 9.11
CA VAL A 324 22.16 3.90 8.71
C VAL A 324 22.25 4.26 7.22
N LYS A 325 23.33 3.88 6.52
CA LYS A 325 23.44 4.08 5.06
C LYS A 325 22.40 3.27 4.27
N ARG A 326 21.85 2.23 4.89
CA ARG A 326 20.77 1.40 4.35
C ARG A 326 19.39 2.01 4.57
N PHE A 327 19.30 3.08 5.36
CA PHE A 327 18.03 3.74 5.67
C PHE A 327 17.71 4.79 4.62
N VAL A 328 16.44 4.75 4.21
CA VAL A 328 15.90 5.64 3.18
C VAL A 328 14.65 6.30 3.74
N THR A 329 14.42 7.60 3.51
CA THR A 329 13.06 8.13 3.70
C THR A 329 12.22 7.87 2.45
N GLY A 330 11.00 7.37 2.65
CA GLY A 330 10.10 7.09 1.52
C GLY A 330 9.76 8.36 0.72
N GLY A 331 9.46 8.18 -0.57
CA GLY A 331 9.13 9.30 -1.47
C GLY A 331 7.81 9.97 -1.07
N MET A 332 7.90 11.12 -0.40
CA MET A 332 6.76 11.90 0.06
C MET A 332 6.81 13.28 -0.59
N SER A 333 5.90 13.54 -1.53
CA SER A 333 6.01 14.72 -2.41
C SER A 333 5.98 16.05 -1.67
N LEU A 334 6.84 16.98 -2.09
CA LEU A 334 6.62 18.41 -1.86
C LEU A 334 5.24 18.82 -2.44
N GLY A 335 4.42 19.49 -1.63
CA GLY A 335 3.00 19.73 -1.88
C GLY A 335 2.11 18.87 -0.97
N SER A 336 2.39 17.57 -0.84
CA SER A 336 1.79 16.76 0.23
C SER A 336 2.34 17.19 1.57
N LEU A 337 3.67 17.25 1.68
CA LEU A 337 4.40 17.84 2.79
C LEU A 337 4.69 19.32 2.54
N SER A 338 4.84 20.08 3.62
CA SER A 338 5.37 21.44 3.59
C SER A 338 6.85 21.43 3.13
N PRO A 339 7.35 22.54 2.56
CA PRO A 339 8.78 22.69 2.26
C PRO A 339 9.67 22.42 3.49
N GLU A 340 9.28 22.95 4.65
CA GLU A 340 10.03 22.81 5.89
C GLU A 340 10.18 21.35 6.32
N SER A 341 9.08 20.58 6.29
CA SER A 341 9.11 19.17 6.64
C SER A 341 9.91 18.37 5.62
N HIS A 342 9.76 18.65 4.33
CA HIS A 342 10.44 17.92 3.26
C HIS A 342 11.97 18.14 3.29
N GLU A 343 12.40 19.39 3.44
CA GLU A 343 13.81 19.77 3.52
C GLU A 343 14.46 19.24 4.80
N THR A 344 13.73 19.25 5.92
CA THR A 344 14.19 18.66 7.19
C THR A 344 14.58 17.19 7.04
N LEU A 345 13.77 16.40 6.33
CA LEU A 345 14.08 15.00 6.07
C LEU A 345 15.32 14.85 5.19
N ALA A 346 15.47 15.69 4.16
CA ALA A 346 16.64 15.62 3.28
C ALA A 346 17.94 15.92 4.03
N VAL A 347 17.95 17.00 4.82
CA VAL A 347 19.13 17.35 5.65
C VAL A 347 19.45 16.22 6.63
N ALA A 348 18.45 15.66 7.32
CA ALA A 348 18.67 14.58 8.27
C ALA A 348 19.33 13.35 7.63
N MET A 349 18.81 12.90 6.48
CA MET A 349 19.34 11.72 5.80
C MET A 349 20.74 11.97 5.22
N ASN A 350 20.99 13.17 4.67
CA ASN A 350 22.31 13.53 4.15
C ASN A 350 23.36 13.58 5.28
N ARG A 351 23.00 14.07 6.47
CA ARG A 351 23.89 14.03 7.66
C ARG A 351 24.18 12.59 8.12
N LEU A 352 23.22 11.68 8.02
CA LEU A 352 23.39 10.26 8.37
C LEU A 352 24.19 9.48 7.31
N GLY A 353 24.32 9.99 6.09
CA GLY A 353 24.81 9.21 4.95
C GLY A 353 23.78 8.20 4.43
N GLY A 354 22.53 8.27 4.89
CA GLY A 354 21.40 7.58 4.28
C GLY A 354 20.84 8.36 3.09
N LYS A 355 19.62 8.06 2.66
CA LYS A 355 19.02 8.68 1.47
C LYS A 355 17.63 9.23 1.74
N SER A 356 17.33 10.44 1.24
CA SER A 356 15.95 10.93 1.16
C SER A 356 15.41 10.88 -0.26
N ASN A 357 14.09 10.88 -0.40
CA ASN A 357 13.39 10.77 -1.67
C ASN A 357 12.41 11.93 -1.88
N THR A 358 12.43 12.54 -3.07
CA THR A 358 11.58 13.70 -3.42
C THR A 358 10.08 13.41 -3.43
N GLY A 359 9.70 12.13 -3.58
CA GLY A 359 8.36 11.78 -4.04
C GLY A 359 8.04 12.41 -5.40
N GLU A 360 6.74 12.47 -5.72
CA GLU A 360 6.22 12.83 -7.05
C GLU A 360 6.11 14.35 -7.30
N GLY A 361 6.71 15.18 -6.45
CA GLY A 361 6.41 16.62 -6.38
C GLY A 361 7.33 17.54 -7.16
N GLY A 362 8.37 17.00 -7.81
CA GLY A 362 9.54 17.77 -8.24
C GLY A 362 10.42 18.17 -7.05
N GLU A 363 11.48 18.94 -7.32
CA GLU A 363 12.36 19.51 -6.31
C GLU A 363 12.91 20.85 -6.77
N ASP A 364 13.03 21.82 -5.87
CA ASP A 364 13.57 23.14 -6.18
C ASP A 364 15.08 23.06 -6.43
N ALA A 365 15.55 23.61 -7.54
CA ALA A 365 16.97 23.62 -7.94
C ALA A 365 17.86 24.36 -6.93
N ALA A 366 17.31 25.30 -6.16
CA ALA A 366 18.04 25.98 -5.08
C ALA A 366 18.54 25.01 -3.99
N ARG A 367 17.98 23.79 -3.91
CA ARG A 367 18.38 22.77 -2.94
C ARG A 367 19.58 21.93 -3.38
N PHE A 368 20.03 22.06 -4.64
CA PHE A 368 21.06 21.17 -5.21
C PHE A 368 22.47 21.49 -4.73
N THR A 369 22.68 22.70 -4.21
CA THR A 369 23.92 23.14 -3.58
C THR A 369 23.78 23.15 -2.06
N ALA A 370 24.90 22.96 -1.36
CA ALA A 370 24.93 23.05 0.10
C ALA A 370 24.65 24.49 0.56
N ASP A 371 23.93 24.62 1.66
CA ASP A 371 23.71 25.87 2.35
C ASP A 371 25.01 26.38 3.01
N PRO A 372 25.10 27.67 3.40
CA PRO A 372 26.31 28.21 4.02
C PRO A 372 26.77 27.50 5.31
N ASN A 373 25.86 26.78 5.99
CA ASN A 373 26.18 26.00 7.19
C ASN A 373 26.69 24.57 6.87
N GLY A 374 26.79 24.20 5.60
CA GLY A 374 27.23 22.88 5.13
C GLY A 374 26.11 21.84 4.98
N ASP A 375 24.87 22.16 5.36
CA ASP A 375 23.74 21.26 5.14
C ASP A 375 23.39 21.18 3.66
N LEU A 376 23.01 19.99 3.21
CA LEU A 376 22.51 19.77 1.85
C LEU A 376 21.02 19.43 1.93
N ARG A 377 20.19 20.25 1.29
CA ARG A 377 18.73 20.04 1.21
C ARG A 377 18.30 19.18 0.02
N ARG A 378 19.22 18.81 -0.86
CA ARG A 378 18.98 17.94 -2.02
C ARG A 378 18.55 16.54 -1.58
N SER A 379 17.51 16.00 -2.20
CA SER A 379 17.18 14.58 -2.03
C SER A 379 18.07 13.71 -2.91
N ALA A 380 18.66 12.66 -2.33
CA ALA A 380 19.51 11.72 -3.06
C ALA A 380 18.72 10.92 -4.12
N ILE A 381 17.47 10.57 -3.80
CA ILE A 381 16.57 9.83 -4.66
C ILE A 381 15.55 10.78 -5.27
N LYS A 382 15.42 10.73 -6.60
CA LYS A 382 14.47 11.51 -7.38
C LYS A 382 13.46 10.60 -8.05
N GLN A 383 12.18 10.84 -7.80
CA GLN A 383 11.12 9.98 -8.29
C GLN A 383 10.61 10.41 -9.66
N VAL A 384 10.46 9.45 -10.57
CA VAL A 384 9.82 9.59 -11.87
C VAL A 384 8.50 8.82 -11.79
N ALA A 385 7.39 9.55 -11.66
CA ALA A 385 6.04 9.01 -11.54
C ALA A 385 5.17 9.40 -12.74
N SER A 386 3.98 8.79 -12.88
CA SER A 386 3.11 8.90 -14.05
C SER A 386 2.80 10.33 -14.51
N GLY A 387 2.63 11.27 -13.57
CA GLY A 387 2.37 12.68 -13.90
C GLY A 387 3.58 13.48 -14.41
N ARG A 388 4.81 12.95 -14.29
CA ARG A 388 6.08 13.63 -14.63
C ARG A 388 6.24 15.05 -14.07
N PHE A 389 5.56 15.36 -12.97
CA PHE A 389 5.64 16.67 -12.34
C PHE A 389 7.08 16.99 -11.92
N GLY A 390 7.59 18.13 -12.41
CA GLY A 390 8.95 18.60 -12.11
C GLY A 390 10.08 17.71 -12.64
N VAL A 391 9.78 16.76 -13.54
CA VAL A 391 10.81 15.90 -14.16
C VAL A 391 11.46 16.64 -15.32
N THR A 392 12.50 17.39 -15.02
CA THR A 392 13.37 18.08 -16.00
C THR A 392 14.73 17.39 -16.08
N ILE A 393 15.53 17.67 -17.10
CA ILE A 393 16.89 17.11 -17.18
C ILE A 393 17.77 17.61 -16.01
N ASP A 394 17.63 18.87 -15.59
CA ASP A 394 18.32 19.45 -14.42
C ASP A 394 17.95 18.70 -13.13
N TYR A 395 16.67 18.37 -12.97
CA TYR A 395 16.21 17.49 -11.90
C TYR A 395 16.90 16.13 -12.00
N LEU A 396 16.84 15.44 -13.14
CA LEU A 396 17.38 14.09 -13.31
C LEU A 396 18.90 13.99 -13.07
N VAL A 397 19.69 14.98 -13.52
CA VAL A 397 21.15 14.96 -13.37
C VAL A 397 21.62 15.23 -11.94
N ASN A 398 20.76 15.79 -11.09
CA ASN A 398 21.03 16.07 -9.68
C ASN A 398 20.61 14.93 -8.73
N ALA A 399 20.48 13.69 -9.23
CA ALA A 399 20.15 12.50 -8.44
C ALA A 399 21.33 11.55 -8.28
N ASP A 400 21.37 10.85 -7.14
CA ASP A 400 22.22 9.65 -6.94
C ASP A 400 21.43 8.37 -7.30
N GLN A 401 20.10 8.43 -7.21
CA GLN A 401 19.19 7.38 -7.68
C GLN A 401 17.93 7.97 -8.31
N LEU A 402 17.50 7.39 -9.43
CA LEU A 402 16.24 7.68 -10.10
C LEU A 402 15.24 6.55 -9.81
N GLN A 403 14.12 6.87 -9.18
CA GLN A 403 13.10 5.88 -8.82
C GLN A 403 11.88 5.97 -9.74
N ILE A 404 11.66 4.96 -10.57
CA ILE A 404 10.43 4.78 -11.33
C ILE A 404 9.34 4.30 -10.36
N LYS A 405 8.32 5.11 -10.14
CA LYS A 405 7.22 4.78 -9.23
C LYS A 405 6.04 4.16 -9.99
N ILE A 406 6.04 2.83 -10.12
CA ILE A 406 4.89 2.10 -10.67
C ILE A 406 3.70 2.15 -9.71
N SER A 407 3.97 1.97 -8.41
CA SER A 407 2.90 1.88 -7.40
C SER A 407 3.35 2.36 -6.02
N GLN A 408 2.38 2.52 -5.11
CA GLN A 408 2.61 2.70 -3.68
C GLN A 408 1.59 1.87 -2.89
N GLY A 409 1.98 1.36 -1.72
CA GLY A 409 1.15 0.43 -0.95
C GLY A 409 -0.21 0.97 -0.47
N SER A 410 -0.35 2.28 -0.27
CA SER A 410 -1.62 2.87 0.21
C SER A 410 -2.72 3.01 -0.87
N LYS A 411 -2.34 2.87 -2.14
CA LYS A 411 -3.22 2.98 -3.31
C LYS A 411 -2.63 2.31 -4.56
N PRO A 412 -2.39 0.99 -4.54
CA PRO A 412 -1.99 0.27 -5.72
C PRO A 412 -3.02 0.42 -6.84
N GLY A 413 -2.54 0.51 -8.09
CA GLY A 413 -3.37 0.69 -9.29
C GLY A 413 -3.93 2.11 -9.49
N GLU A 414 -3.42 3.11 -8.76
CA GLU A 414 -3.85 4.51 -8.86
C GLU A 414 -2.68 5.49 -8.90
N GLY A 415 -2.94 6.70 -9.43
CA GLY A 415 -1.98 7.80 -9.46
C GLY A 415 -1.87 8.62 -8.17
N GLY A 416 -0.84 9.47 -8.12
CA GLY A 416 -0.71 10.55 -7.15
C GLY A 416 -1.95 11.46 -7.12
N GLN A 417 -2.25 12.02 -5.94
CA GLN A 417 -3.36 12.96 -5.75
C GLN A 417 -2.87 14.11 -4.89
N LEU A 418 -3.03 15.34 -5.38
CA LEU A 418 -2.80 16.55 -4.62
C LEU A 418 -4.02 17.49 -4.77
N PRO A 419 -4.80 17.69 -3.69
CA PRO A 419 -5.95 18.59 -3.72
C PRO A 419 -5.58 20.00 -4.19
N GLY A 420 -6.42 20.61 -5.01
CA GLY A 420 -6.10 21.91 -5.66
C GLY A 420 -5.82 23.04 -4.67
N HIS A 421 -6.45 23.03 -3.50
CA HIS A 421 -6.20 23.99 -2.43
C HIS A 421 -4.83 23.82 -1.72
N LYS A 422 -4.03 22.80 -2.10
CA LYS A 422 -2.62 22.63 -1.74
C LYS A 422 -1.67 22.97 -2.89
N VAL A 423 -2.18 23.38 -4.04
CA VAL A 423 -1.39 23.76 -5.21
C VAL A 423 -1.26 25.27 -5.21
N ASP A 424 -0.42 25.79 -4.33
CA ASP A 424 -0.07 27.22 -4.33
C ASP A 424 0.85 27.58 -5.53
N GLU A 425 1.25 28.84 -5.64
CA GLU A 425 2.11 29.31 -6.72
C GLU A 425 3.47 28.62 -6.77
N THR A 426 4.03 28.25 -5.61
CA THR A 426 5.32 27.56 -5.52
C THR A 426 5.19 26.12 -5.99
N ILE A 427 4.18 25.41 -5.51
CA ILE A 427 3.90 24.03 -5.93
C ILE A 427 3.58 24.00 -7.43
N ALA A 428 2.76 24.93 -7.93
CA ALA A 428 2.43 25.02 -9.35
C ALA A 428 3.67 25.25 -10.22
N ARG A 429 4.55 26.18 -9.83
CA ARG A 429 5.82 26.43 -10.52
C ARG A 429 6.71 25.18 -10.57
N LEU A 430 6.92 24.52 -9.43
CA LEU A 430 7.76 23.32 -9.35
C LEU A 430 7.22 22.16 -10.18
N ARG A 431 5.90 22.06 -10.29
CA ARG A 431 5.23 20.98 -11.05
C ARG A 431 4.95 21.34 -12.50
N LEU A 432 5.28 22.56 -12.93
CA LEU A 432 4.91 23.10 -14.24
C LEU A 432 3.39 23.00 -14.50
N SER A 433 2.60 23.33 -13.46
CA SER A 433 1.14 23.22 -13.45
C SER A 433 0.47 24.57 -13.14
N THR A 434 -0.86 24.58 -13.07
CA THR A 434 -1.65 25.79 -12.77
C THR A 434 -1.96 25.89 -11.27
N PRO A 435 -1.78 27.06 -10.63
CA PRO A 435 -2.17 27.27 -9.24
C PRO A 435 -3.66 26.98 -8.99
N GLY A 436 -3.98 26.41 -7.84
CA GLY A 436 -5.35 26.10 -7.40
C GLY A 436 -6.01 24.88 -8.07
N VAL A 437 -5.41 24.32 -9.12
CA VAL A 437 -5.96 23.18 -9.86
C VAL A 437 -5.56 21.86 -9.20
N GLU A 438 -6.54 20.99 -8.98
CA GLU A 438 -6.29 19.66 -8.43
C GLU A 438 -5.45 18.81 -9.38
N LEU A 439 -4.41 18.16 -8.84
CA LEU A 439 -3.51 17.31 -9.61
C LEU A 439 -3.79 15.85 -9.29
N ILE A 440 -4.55 15.19 -10.16
CA ILE A 440 -4.76 13.74 -10.16
C ILE A 440 -3.88 13.17 -11.27
N SER A 441 -2.81 12.48 -10.90
CA SER A 441 -1.93 11.84 -11.87
C SER A 441 -2.64 10.69 -12.58
N PRO A 442 -2.32 10.41 -13.86
CA PRO A 442 -2.78 9.20 -14.52
C PRO A 442 -2.42 7.95 -13.68
N PRO A 443 -3.28 6.92 -13.60
CA PRO A 443 -2.91 5.68 -12.94
C PRO A 443 -1.69 4.99 -13.57
N PRO A 444 -1.61 4.79 -14.91
CA PRO A 444 -0.43 4.22 -15.53
C PRO A 444 0.60 5.30 -15.88
N HIS A 445 1.85 4.87 -16.00
CA HIS A 445 2.83 5.59 -16.82
C HIS A 445 2.43 5.42 -18.29
N HIS A 446 2.25 6.52 -19.03
CA HIS A 446 1.86 6.46 -20.45
C HIS A 446 2.97 5.96 -21.38
N ASP A 447 4.19 5.84 -20.86
CA ASP A 447 5.37 5.27 -21.50
C ASP A 447 5.76 3.91 -20.90
N ILE A 448 4.86 3.27 -20.14
CA ILE A 448 5.05 1.90 -19.61
C ILE A 448 3.74 1.12 -19.73
N TYR A 449 3.58 0.35 -20.81
CA TYR A 449 2.45 -0.57 -20.97
C TYR A 449 2.86 -2.05 -20.94
N SER A 450 4.15 -2.29 -20.83
CA SER A 450 4.76 -3.62 -20.83
C SER A 450 6.13 -3.60 -20.14
N ILE A 451 6.74 -4.77 -19.98
CA ILE A 451 8.06 -4.86 -19.35
C ILE A 451 9.18 -4.30 -20.23
N GLU A 452 9.02 -4.39 -21.56
CA GLU A 452 9.92 -3.81 -22.54
C GLU A 452 9.85 -2.28 -22.54
N ASP A 453 8.68 -1.70 -22.30
CA ASP A 453 8.54 -0.25 -22.12
C ASP A 453 9.20 0.22 -20.82
N LEU A 454 9.07 -0.54 -19.72
CA LEU A 454 9.82 -0.26 -18.50
C LEU A 454 11.33 -0.31 -18.76
N LYS A 455 11.80 -1.32 -19.51
CA LYS A 455 13.20 -1.41 -19.92
C LYS A 455 13.63 -0.20 -20.74
N GLN A 456 12.76 0.32 -21.60
CA GLN A 456 13.03 1.54 -22.35
C GLN A 456 13.16 2.75 -21.43
N LEU A 457 12.25 2.95 -20.47
CA LEU A 457 12.38 4.07 -19.52
C LEU A 457 13.64 3.95 -18.66
N VAL A 458 14.01 2.74 -18.21
CA VAL A 458 15.28 2.52 -17.50
C VAL A 458 16.46 2.93 -18.39
N TYR A 459 16.43 2.58 -19.68
CA TYR A 459 17.45 2.97 -20.66
C TYR A 459 17.52 4.50 -20.82
N ASP A 460 16.38 5.18 -20.93
CA ASP A 460 16.29 6.63 -21.08
C ASP A 460 16.83 7.36 -19.84
N LEU A 461 16.48 6.90 -18.63
CA LEU A 461 16.97 7.48 -17.38
C LEU A 461 18.48 7.31 -17.20
N ARG A 462 19.04 6.17 -17.64
CA ARG A 462 20.49 5.95 -17.67
C ARG A 462 21.20 6.87 -18.68
N HIS A 463 20.55 7.20 -19.80
CA HIS A 463 21.07 8.19 -20.74
C HIS A 463 21.04 9.60 -20.14
N ALA A 464 19.91 9.98 -19.52
CA ALA A 464 19.78 11.28 -18.87
C ALA A 464 20.81 11.47 -17.73
N ASN A 465 21.02 10.45 -16.90
CA ASN A 465 22.00 10.49 -15.82
C ASN A 465 22.75 9.15 -15.67
N PRO A 466 23.92 9.00 -16.34
CA PRO A 466 24.77 7.81 -16.23
C PRO A 466 25.30 7.51 -14.84
N ARG A 467 25.31 8.51 -13.95
CA ARG A 467 25.87 8.40 -12.60
C ARG A 467 24.85 7.90 -11.58
N ALA A 468 23.56 7.97 -11.89
CA ALA A 468 22.51 7.54 -10.99
C ALA A 468 22.20 6.05 -11.13
N SER A 469 21.92 5.40 -10.00
CA SER A 469 21.26 4.08 -10.03
C SER A 469 19.79 4.22 -10.40
N VAL A 470 19.17 3.18 -10.95
CA VAL A 470 17.73 3.18 -11.27
C VAL A 470 16.99 2.20 -10.37
N SER A 471 15.97 2.65 -9.65
CA SER A 471 15.10 1.82 -8.83
C SER A 471 13.67 1.78 -9.35
N VAL A 472 12.96 0.66 -9.14
CA VAL A 472 11.55 0.53 -9.52
C VAL A 472 10.72 0.21 -8.28
N LYS A 473 9.74 1.06 -7.96
CA LYS A 473 8.87 0.89 -6.79
C LYS A 473 7.56 0.19 -7.15
N LEU A 474 7.36 -0.98 -6.56
CA LEU A 474 6.20 -1.86 -6.69
C LEU A 474 5.42 -1.90 -5.37
N ALA A 475 4.16 -2.32 -5.41
CA ALA A 475 3.40 -2.67 -4.22
C ALA A 475 3.48 -4.19 -3.99
N ALA A 476 3.45 -4.61 -2.74
CA ALA A 476 3.35 -6.03 -2.39
C ALA A 476 1.96 -6.56 -2.80
N GLU A 477 1.98 -7.65 -3.56
CA GLU A 477 0.85 -8.48 -3.97
C GLU A 477 1.41 -9.82 -4.45
N VAL A 478 0.61 -10.89 -4.46
CA VAL A 478 1.02 -12.16 -5.06
C VAL A 478 1.43 -11.96 -6.52
N GLY A 479 2.58 -12.54 -6.88
CA GLY A 479 3.15 -12.44 -8.22
C GLY A 479 4.17 -11.31 -8.36
N VAL A 480 4.31 -10.44 -7.35
CA VAL A 480 5.29 -9.35 -7.37
C VAL A 480 6.72 -9.84 -7.56
N GLY A 481 7.07 -11.05 -7.09
CA GLY A 481 8.39 -11.64 -7.30
C GLY A 481 8.68 -11.91 -8.78
N THR A 482 7.66 -12.30 -9.55
CA THR A 482 7.77 -12.47 -11.00
C THR A 482 7.99 -11.13 -11.70
N VAL A 483 7.26 -10.09 -11.28
CA VAL A 483 7.45 -8.72 -11.80
C VAL A 483 8.86 -8.21 -11.45
N ALA A 484 9.35 -8.44 -10.24
CA ALA A 484 10.69 -8.08 -9.80
C ALA A 484 11.79 -8.77 -10.62
N ALA A 485 11.59 -10.03 -11.03
CA ALA A 485 12.48 -10.71 -11.96
C ALA A 485 12.51 -10.04 -13.35
N GLY A 486 11.35 -9.57 -13.84
CA GLY A 486 11.26 -8.74 -15.03
C GLY A 486 12.03 -7.42 -14.89
N VAL A 487 11.83 -6.71 -13.77
CA VAL A 487 12.54 -5.46 -13.42
C VAL A 487 14.06 -5.66 -13.42
N ALA A 488 14.55 -6.76 -12.87
CA ALA A 488 15.96 -7.11 -12.87
C ALA A 488 16.51 -7.30 -14.29
N LYS A 489 15.75 -7.96 -15.17
CA LYS A 489 16.09 -8.16 -16.59
C LYS A 489 15.97 -6.87 -17.41
N ALA A 490 15.14 -5.93 -16.96
CA ALA A 490 15.00 -4.59 -17.52
C ALA A 490 16.17 -3.65 -17.14
N ASN A 491 17.20 -4.16 -16.44
CA ASN A 491 18.41 -3.44 -16.07
C ASN A 491 18.20 -2.37 -14.98
N ALA A 492 17.21 -2.54 -14.10
CA ALA A 492 17.14 -1.76 -12.87
C ALA A 492 18.21 -2.22 -11.87
N ASP A 493 18.75 -1.30 -11.07
CA ASP A 493 19.69 -1.58 -9.99
C ASP A 493 19.00 -1.99 -8.70
N HIS A 494 17.76 -1.51 -8.48
CA HIS A 494 16.98 -1.82 -7.29
C HIS A 494 15.51 -2.08 -7.62
N VAL A 495 14.88 -2.90 -6.78
CA VAL A 495 13.42 -3.04 -6.69
C VAL A 495 12.97 -2.65 -5.28
N VAL A 496 11.93 -1.84 -5.17
CA VAL A 496 11.32 -1.48 -3.88
C VAL A 496 9.99 -2.21 -3.77
N ILE A 497 9.79 -3.00 -2.71
CA ILE A 497 8.51 -3.65 -2.41
C ILE A 497 7.83 -2.88 -1.27
N ALA A 498 6.68 -2.27 -1.58
CA ALA A 498 5.93 -1.44 -0.65
C ALA A 498 4.73 -2.19 -0.05
N GLY A 499 4.67 -2.34 1.27
CA GLY A 499 3.54 -2.97 1.97
C GLY A 499 2.26 -2.13 1.92
N HIS A 500 1.10 -2.80 2.04
CA HIS A 500 -0.22 -2.16 2.04
C HIS A 500 -0.38 -1.07 3.11
N ASP A 501 0.39 -1.16 4.19
CA ASP A 501 0.35 -0.28 5.36
C ASP A 501 1.06 1.07 5.12
N GLY A 502 1.61 1.31 3.93
CA GLY A 502 2.26 2.57 3.55
C GLY A 502 1.38 3.82 3.78
N GLY A 503 2.02 4.93 4.17
CA GLY A 503 1.33 6.21 4.38
C GLY A 503 0.95 6.94 3.09
N THR A 504 0.03 7.90 3.18
CA THR A 504 -0.33 8.79 2.06
C THR A 504 -0.87 10.14 2.55
N GLY A 505 -0.61 11.19 1.78
CA GLY A 505 -1.21 12.51 2.00
C GLY A 505 -2.67 12.59 1.55
N ALA A 506 -3.03 11.85 0.49
CA ALA A 506 -4.39 11.79 -0.07
C ALA A 506 -4.60 10.48 -0.86
N SER A 507 -5.69 9.76 -0.53
CA SER A 507 -6.13 8.55 -1.21
C SER A 507 -7.61 8.27 -0.92
N ALA A 508 -8.24 7.45 -1.75
CA ALA A 508 -9.55 6.90 -1.44
C ALA A 508 -9.45 5.91 -0.27
N LEU A 509 -10.38 5.99 0.68
CA LEU A 509 -10.40 5.10 1.85
C LEU A 509 -10.48 3.61 1.44
N SER A 510 -11.24 3.30 0.39
CA SER A 510 -11.35 1.93 -0.15
C SER A 510 -10.01 1.36 -0.61
N SER A 511 -9.08 2.20 -1.06
CA SER A 511 -7.75 1.76 -1.49
C SER A 511 -6.76 1.63 -0.35
N ILE A 512 -6.91 2.46 0.70
CA ILE A 512 -6.10 2.32 1.93
C ILE A 512 -6.45 1.01 2.64
N GLN A 513 -7.72 0.61 2.64
CA GLN A 513 -8.19 -0.58 3.36
C GLN A 513 -8.22 -1.86 2.52
N GLY A 514 -8.40 -1.75 1.20
CA GLY A 514 -8.74 -2.90 0.35
C GLY A 514 -7.80 -3.15 -0.84
N ALA A 515 -6.55 -2.68 -0.79
CA ALA A 515 -5.57 -2.94 -1.86
C ALA A 515 -4.14 -3.10 -1.33
N GLY A 516 -3.41 -4.06 -1.91
CA GLY A 516 -2.06 -4.46 -1.48
C GLY A 516 -2.09 -5.48 -0.34
N VAL A 517 -0.95 -6.12 -0.08
CA VAL A 517 -0.76 -7.08 1.03
C VAL A 517 0.45 -6.72 1.91
N PRO A 518 0.66 -7.40 3.05
CA PRO A 518 1.82 -7.16 3.91
C PRO A 518 3.14 -7.29 3.15
N TRP A 519 4.10 -6.43 3.46
CA TRP A 519 5.39 -6.44 2.78
C TRP A 519 6.18 -7.72 3.05
N GLU A 520 5.94 -8.40 4.17
CA GLU A 520 6.59 -9.67 4.52
C GLU A 520 6.32 -10.74 3.45
N ILE A 521 5.08 -10.80 2.93
CA ILE A 521 4.68 -11.73 1.86
C ILE A 521 5.42 -11.36 0.57
N GLY A 522 5.28 -10.11 0.13
CA GLY A 522 5.87 -9.65 -1.14
C GLY A 522 7.40 -9.68 -1.14
N LEU A 523 8.04 -9.43 0.00
CA LEU A 523 9.50 -9.48 0.18
C LEU A 523 10.01 -10.91 0.07
N ALA A 524 9.40 -11.85 0.81
CA ALA A 524 9.78 -13.26 0.76
C ALA A 524 9.64 -13.81 -0.66
N GLU A 525 8.51 -13.53 -1.34
CA GLU A 525 8.29 -13.95 -2.72
C GLU A 525 9.34 -13.36 -3.68
N THR A 526 9.68 -12.08 -3.52
CA THR A 526 10.69 -11.39 -4.33
C THR A 526 12.06 -12.01 -4.12
N GLN A 527 12.47 -12.23 -2.87
CA GLN A 527 13.75 -12.84 -2.53
C GLN A 527 13.87 -14.24 -3.15
N GLN A 528 12.88 -15.10 -2.90
CA GLN A 528 12.85 -16.47 -3.40
C GLN A 528 12.88 -16.51 -4.93
N THR A 529 12.09 -15.66 -5.59
CA THR A 529 12.02 -15.64 -7.06
C THR A 529 13.31 -15.14 -7.70
N LEU A 530 13.93 -14.09 -7.16
CA LEU A 530 15.18 -13.54 -7.70
C LEU A 530 16.36 -14.52 -7.53
N VAL A 531 16.42 -15.25 -6.41
CA VAL A 531 17.46 -16.27 -6.18
C VAL A 531 17.25 -17.45 -7.12
N ARG A 532 16.02 -17.96 -7.23
CA ARG A 532 15.66 -19.10 -8.11
C ARG A 532 16.02 -18.84 -9.58
N ASN A 533 15.97 -17.58 -10.01
CA ASN A 533 16.26 -17.17 -11.39
C ASN A 533 17.71 -16.66 -11.62
N ASP A 534 18.61 -16.75 -10.64
CA ASP A 534 19.98 -16.18 -10.70
C ASP A 534 20.01 -14.67 -11.07
N LEU A 535 19.06 -13.92 -10.49
CA LEU A 535 18.93 -12.47 -10.70
C LEU A 535 19.34 -11.66 -9.46
N ARG A 536 19.27 -12.27 -8.27
CA ARG A 536 19.45 -11.57 -6.99
C ARG A 536 20.81 -10.88 -6.85
N SER A 537 21.86 -11.44 -7.45
CA SER A 537 23.22 -10.88 -7.41
C SER A 537 23.35 -9.49 -8.06
N ARG A 538 22.40 -9.07 -8.90
CA ARG A 538 22.49 -7.82 -9.69
C ARG A 538 21.58 -6.70 -9.20
N VAL A 539 20.61 -7.02 -8.35
CA VAL A 539 19.56 -6.09 -7.94
C VAL A 539 19.50 -6.02 -6.43
N GLY A 540 19.49 -4.81 -5.88
CA GLY A 540 19.21 -4.59 -4.47
C GLY A 540 17.70 -4.52 -4.22
N VAL A 541 17.25 -5.07 -3.11
CA VAL A 541 15.84 -5.08 -2.71
C VAL A 541 15.67 -4.09 -1.57
N GLN A 542 14.88 -3.06 -1.78
CA GLN A 542 14.46 -2.12 -0.74
C GLN A 542 13.04 -2.48 -0.28
N ILE A 543 12.74 -2.25 0.99
CA ILE A 543 11.38 -2.37 1.51
C ILE A 543 10.86 -1.05 2.05
N ASP A 544 9.55 -0.80 2.01
CA ASP A 544 8.88 0.16 2.89
C ASP A 544 7.48 -0.33 3.31
N GLY A 545 6.99 0.15 4.46
CA GLY A 545 5.70 -0.27 5.04
C GLY A 545 5.71 -0.33 6.57
N GLN A 546 5.35 0.79 7.22
CA GLN A 546 5.27 0.96 8.69
C GLN A 546 6.41 0.33 9.53
N ILE A 547 7.63 0.35 9.00
CA ILE A 547 8.84 -0.03 9.71
C ILE A 547 9.15 1.05 10.74
N ARG A 548 9.32 0.63 12.00
CA ARG A 548 9.40 1.54 13.16
C ARG A 548 10.57 1.21 14.10
N THR A 549 10.99 -0.05 14.17
CA THR A 549 12.01 -0.51 15.13
C THR A 549 13.23 -1.12 14.43
N GLY A 550 14.34 -1.25 15.16
CA GLY A 550 15.51 -2.02 14.73
C GLY A 550 15.18 -3.50 14.54
N ARG A 551 14.23 -4.04 15.32
CA ARG A 551 13.68 -5.38 15.09
C ARG A 551 13.01 -5.51 13.72
N ASP A 552 12.19 -4.53 13.31
CA ASP A 552 11.58 -4.53 11.99
C ASP A 552 12.64 -4.51 10.87
N VAL A 553 13.72 -3.73 11.05
CA VAL A 553 14.87 -3.67 10.13
C VAL A 553 15.55 -5.02 9.99
N VAL A 554 15.81 -5.72 11.09
CA VAL A 554 16.45 -7.03 11.07
C VAL A 554 15.56 -8.06 10.40
N ILE A 555 14.25 -8.09 10.71
CA ILE A 555 13.32 -9.02 10.02
C ILE A 555 13.29 -8.75 8.52
N ALA A 556 13.22 -7.48 8.11
CA ALA A 556 13.29 -7.13 6.70
C ALA A 556 14.59 -7.64 6.05
N ALA A 557 15.75 -7.48 6.71
CA ALA A 557 17.01 -8.00 6.21
C ALA A 557 16.99 -9.54 6.08
N LEU A 558 16.56 -10.24 7.12
CA LEU A 558 16.48 -11.71 7.14
C LEU A 558 15.54 -12.26 6.05
N LEU A 559 14.46 -11.56 5.72
CA LEU A 559 13.56 -11.89 4.61
C LEU A 559 14.11 -11.49 3.22
N GLY A 560 15.16 -10.66 3.16
CA GLY A 560 15.91 -10.40 1.91
C GLY A 560 16.12 -8.94 1.54
N ALA A 561 15.79 -7.96 2.39
CA ALA A 561 15.99 -6.54 2.07
C ALA A 561 17.47 -6.10 2.24
N ASP A 562 18.01 -5.39 1.25
CA ASP A 562 19.31 -4.69 1.33
C ASP A 562 19.18 -3.28 1.95
N GLU A 563 18.02 -2.64 1.77
CA GLU A 563 17.71 -1.28 2.19
C GLU A 563 16.30 -1.17 2.80
N VAL A 564 16.11 -0.23 3.71
CA VAL A 564 14.89 -0.11 4.50
C VAL A 564 14.36 1.32 4.49
N GLY A 565 13.10 1.47 4.08
CA GLY A 565 12.41 2.73 3.91
C GLY A 565 11.53 3.11 5.10
N PHE A 566 11.72 4.32 5.61
CA PHE A 566 10.95 4.92 6.69
C PHE A 566 10.15 6.12 6.17
N SER A 567 8.83 6.16 6.42
CA SER A 567 7.99 7.29 5.99
C SER A 567 7.30 7.95 7.19
N THR A 568 6.30 7.28 7.76
CA THR A 568 5.48 7.86 8.85
C THR A 568 6.28 8.12 10.12
N ALA A 569 7.19 7.22 10.52
CA ALA A 569 7.96 7.38 11.75
C ALA A 569 8.85 8.64 11.74
N PRO A 570 9.62 8.96 10.67
CA PRO A 570 10.30 10.25 10.54
C PRO A 570 9.36 11.46 10.64
N LEU A 571 8.15 11.40 10.06
CA LEU A 571 7.18 12.49 10.21
C LEU A 571 6.71 12.65 11.68
N VAL A 572 6.47 11.54 12.37
CA VAL A 572 6.13 11.55 13.81
C VAL A 572 7.29 12.10 14.64
N ALA A 573 8.53 11.70 14.36
CA ALA A 573 9.73 12.25 14.99
C ALA A 573 9.83 13.78 14.80
N THR A 574 9.43 14.30 13.62
CA THR A 574 9.37 15.75 13.38
C THR A 574 8.13 16.46 13.95
N GLY A 575 7.16 15.73 14.52
CA GLY A 575 6.03 16.31 15.25
C GLY A 575 4.64 15.88 14.79
N CYS A 576 4.50 14.94 13.84
CA CYS A 576 3.18 14.46 13.42
C CYS A 576 2.43 13.86 14.62
N VAL A 577 1.16 14.23 14.75
CA VAL A 577 0.24 13.77 15.81
C VAL A 577 -0.84 12.82 15.29
N MET A 578 -0.67 12.29 14.07
CA MET A 578 -1.57 11.30 13.45
C MET A 578 -3.05 11.70 13.38
N MET A 579 -3.33 12.99 13.17
CA MET A 579 -4.69 13.52 13.04
C MET A 579 -5.40 13.11 11.73
N ARG A 580 -4.65 12.61 10.73
CA ARG A 580 -5.16 12.12 9.42
C ARG A 580 -5.95 13.15 8.59
N VAL A 581 -5.64 14.44 8.74
CA VAL A 581 -6.21 15.56 7.96
C VAL A 581 -5.28 16.08 6.85
N CYS A 582 -4.31 15.27 6.43
CA CYS A 582 -3.25 15.67 5.49
C CYS A 582 -3.78 16.20 4.14
N HIS A 583 -4.91 15.65 3.68
CA HIS A 583 -5.58 16.01 2.44
C HIS A 583 -6.40 17.29 2.53
N LEU A 584 -6.69 17.80 3.75
CA LEU A 584 -7.51 18.99 3.97
C LEU A 584 -6.70 20.28 4.05
N ASN A 585 -5.38 20.18 3.98
CA ASN A 585 -4.46 21.30 4.18
C ASN A 585 -4.48 21.93 5.58
N THR A 586 -5.14 21.29 6.56
CA THR A 586 -5.34 21.81 7.92
C THR A 586 -4.41 21.14 8.95
N CYS A 587 -3.20 20.75 8.54
CA CYS A 587 -2.25 20.10 9.44
C CYS A 587 -1.92 21.01 10.64
N PRO A 588 -2.20 20.60 11.89
CA PRO A 588 -2.08 21.48 13.05
C PRO A 588 -0.62 21.82 13.43
N VAL A 589 0.33 21.05 12.91
CA VAL A 589 1.77 21.08 13.25
C VAL A 589 2.67 21.41 12.06
N GLY A 590 2.09 21.96 10.98
CA GLY A 590 2.88 22.47 9.84
C GLY A 590 3.58 21.41 8.97
N ILE A 591 3.25 20.12 9.10
CA ILE A 591 3.89 19.03 8.33
C ILE A 591 3.24 18.84 6.95
N ALA A 592 1.93 18.62 6.91
CA ALA A 592 1.22 18.23 5.69
C ALA A 592 0.28 19.34 5.19
N THR A 593 0.82 20.56 5.05
CA THR A 593 0.06 21.75 4.66
C THR A 593 0.93 22.73 3.86
N GLN A 594 0.30 23.45 2.95
CA GLN A 594 0.86 24.61 2.24
C GLN A 594 0.35 25.94 2.80
N ASP A 595 -0.57 25.91 3.77
CA ASP A 595 -1.05 27.13 4.44
C ASP A 595 0.11 27.81 5.19
N PRO A 596 0.45 29.08 4.87
CA PRO A 596 1.58 29.77 5.49
C PRO A 596 1.47 29.87 7.02
N VAL A 597 0.27 30.13 7.55
CA VAL A 597 0.03 30.30 8.99
C VAL A 597 0.20 28.97 9.72
N LEU A 598 -0.22 27.86 9.10
CA LEU A 598 -0.03 26.54 9.70
C LEU A 598 1.43 26.05 9.56
N ARG A 599 2.13 26.42 8.49
CA ARG A 599 3.56 26.11 8.29
C ARG A 599 4.45 26.73 9.37
N GLU A 600 4.12 27.93 9.85
CA GLU A 600 4.81 28.57 10.99
C GLU A 600 4.81 27.71 12.28
N ARG A 601 3.90 26.74 12.38
CA ARG A 601 3.81 25.82 13.52
C ARG A 601 4.77 24.62 13.42
N PHE A 602 5.47 24.46 12.29
CA PHE A 602 6.43 23.38 12.13
C PHE A 602 7.62 23.58 13.07
N ALA A 603 7.79 22.66 14.01
CA ALA A 603 8.86 22.67 15.01
C ALA A 603 9.86 21.51 14.86
N GLY A 604 9.75 20.74 13.77
CA GLY A 604 10.65 19.64 13.48
C GLY A 604 12.05 20.14 13.14
N ARG A 605 13.07 19.33 13.47
CA ARG A 605 14.47 19.62 13.15
C ARG A 605 15.15 18.37 12.62
N PRO A 606 16.22 18.49 11.81
CA PRO A 606 16.95 17.33 11.31
C PRO A 606 17.42 16.40 12.42
N GLU A 607 17.83 16.95 13.57
CA GLU A 607 18.31 16.19 14.73
C GLU A 607 17.25 15.23 15.27
N HIS A 608 15.95 15.56 15.16
CA HIS A 608 14.89 14.69 15.63
C HIS A 608 14.85 13.35 14.87
N VAL A 609 15.06 13.41 13.56
CA VAL A 609 15.09 12.21 12.69
C VAL A 609 16.40 11.47 12.88
N VAL A 610 17.53 12.20 12.98
CA VAL A 610 18.86 11.65 13.24
C VAL A 610 18.86 10.83 14.54
N ASN A 611 18.41 11.43 15.64
CA ASN A 611 18.37 10.77 16.95
C ASN A 611 17.57 9.46 16.89
N TYR A 612 16.36 9.50 16.32
CA TYR A 612 15.53 8.32 16.20
C TYR A 612 16.18 7.21 15.35
N LEU A 613 16.71 7.53 14.17
CA LEU A 613 17.28 6.52 13.29
C LEU A 613 18.61 5.95 13.80
N LEU A 614 19.37 6.71 14.58
CA LEU A 614 20.55 6.18 15.27
C LEU A 614 20.17 5.12 16.31
N GLU A 615 19.09 5.33 17.07
CA GLU A 615 18.59 4.34 18.03
C GLU A 615 18.05 3.09 17.32
N VAL A 616 17.35 3.25 16.19
CA VAL A 616 16.92 2.12 15.33
C VAL A 616 18.10 1.28 14.87
N ALA A 617 19.17 1.92 14.38
CA ALA A 617 20.37 1.21 13.95
C ALA A 617 21.13 0.59 15.14
N GLN A 618 21.11 1.22 16.31
CA GLN A 618 21.71 0.67 17.52
C GLN A 618 20.97 -0.59 18.00
N GLU A 619 19.64 -0.61 18.02
CA GLU A 619 18.85 -1.82 18.31
C GLU A 619 19.12 -2.91 17.26
N ALA A 620 19.16 -2.57 15.97
CA ALA A 620 19.49 -3.54 14.94
C ALA A 620 20.87 -4.18 15.17
N ARG A 621 21.87 -3.37 15.55
CA ARG A 621 23.23 -3.82 15.88
C ARG A 621 23.27 -4.73 17.11
N GLU A 622 22.48 -4.44 18.13
CA GLU A 622 22.33 -5.28 19.32
C GLU A 622 21.70 -6.64 18.97
N ILE A 623 20.67 -6.63 18.13
CA ILE A 623 20.05 -7.87 17.64
C ILE A 623 21.05 -8.68 16.81
N MET A 624 21.79 -8.04 15.90
CA MET A 624 22.85 -8.71 15.12
C MET A 624 23.86 -9.43 16.01
N ALA A 625 24.26 -8.81 17.12
CA ALA A 625 25.15 -9.43 18.10
C ALA A 625 24.56 -10.73 18.68
N THR A 626 23.28 -10.70 19.08
CA THR A 626 22.57 -11.89 19.59
C THR A 626 22.38 -12.99 18.55
N LEU A 627 22.27 -12.62 17.26
CA LEU A 627 22.21 -13.55 16.14
C LEU A 627 23.59 -14.08 15.72
N GLY A 628 24.68 -13.60 16.35
CA GLY A 628 26.05 -13.98 15.99
C GLY A 628 26.55 -13.39 14.66
N VAL A 629 25.93 -12.31 14.19
CA VAL A 629 26.21 -11.69 12.89
C VAL A 629 27.03 -10.40 13.09
N ARG A 630 28.16 -10.28 12.38
CA ARG A 630 29.06 -9.11 12.47
C ARG A 630 28.72 -8.02 11.46
N ASN A 631 28.35 -8.39 10.23
CA ASN A 631 27.99 -7.46 9.17
C ASN A 631 26.53 -7.65 8.75
N PHE A 632 25.82 -6.55 8.51
CA PHE A 632 24.44 -6.50 8.06
C PHE A 632 24.26 -7.30 6.76
N GLU A 633 25.27 -7.28 5.89
CA GLU A 633 25.22 -8.02 4.63
C GLU A 633 25.14 -9.54 4.81
N ASP A 634 25.64 -10.06 5.93
CA ASP A 634 25.68 -11.50 6.21
C ASP A 634 24.34 -12.05 6.72
N MET A 635 23.41 -11.16 7.11
CA MET A 635 22.05 -11.54 7.51
C MET A 635 21.03 -11.43 6.36
N ILE A 636 21.36 -10.78 5.24
CA ILE A 636 20.40 -10.58 4.15
C ILE A 636 19.95 -11.92 3.56
N GLY A 637 18.65 -12.21 3.63
CA GLY A 637 18.04 -13.42 3.09
C GLY A 637 18.38 -14.69 3.89
N ARG A 638 18.55 -14.59 5.21
CA ARG A 638 18.76 -15.70 6.16
C ARG A 638 17.48 -16.02 6.95
N PRO A 639 16.40 -16.55 6.31
CA PRO A 639 15.18 -16.90 7.02
C PRO A 639 15.41 -18.05 8.02
N ASP A 640 16.52 -18.80 7.91
CA ASP A 640 16.98 -19.72 8.95
C ASP A 640 17.31 -19.08 10.31
N LEU A 641 17.34 -17.75 10.42
CA LEU A 641 17.45 -17.04 11.70
C LEU A 641 16.08 -16.55 12.24
N LEU A 642 15.00 -16.90 11.53
CA LEU A 642 13.61 -16.65 11.92
C LEU A 642 12.88 -17.97 12.16
N GLU A 643 11.89 -17.95 13.03
CA GLU A 643 10.91 -19.02 13.18
C GLU A 643 9.54 -18.43 13.53
N ALA A 644 8.47 -19.17 13.32
CA ALA A 644 7.15 -18.75 13.80
C ALA A 644 7.13 -18.73 15.33
N ASP A 645 6.48 -17.73 15.94
CA ASP A 645 6.35 -17.64 17.38
C ASP A 645 5.13 -18.47 17.86
N PRO A 646 5.33 -19.61 18.55
CA PRO A 646 4.24 -20.45 19.01
C PRO A 646 3.51 -19.87 20.23
N ALA A 647 4.04 -18.81 20.86
CA ALA A 647 3.50 -18.25 22.11
C ALA A 647 2.30 -17.30 21.90
N ILE A 648 1.74 -17.24 20.69
CA ILE A 648 0.70 -16.28 20.33
C ILE A 648 -0.68 -16.89 20.57
N GLU A 649 -1.24 -16.57 21.73
CA GLU A 649 -2.56 -17.00 22.19
C GLU A 649 -3.70 -16.14 21.60
N HIS A 650 -3.77 -15.97 20.27
CA HIS A 650 -4.94 -15.39 19.61
C HIS A 650 -5.71 -16.46 18.82
N TRP A 651 -6.99 -16.63 19.13
CA TRP A 651 -7.79 -17.74 18.58
C TRP A 651 -7.88 -17.77 17.05
N LYS A 652 -7.80 -16.60 16.37
CA LYS A 652 -7.74 -16.53 14.89
C LYS A 652 -6.34 -16.69 14.29
N ALA A 653 -5.29 -16.57 15.11
CA ALA A 653 -3.91 -16.71 14.64
C ALA A 653 -3.47 -18.18 14.57
N ALA A 654 -4.21 -19.09 15.21
CA ALA A 654 -3.89 -20.52 15.29
C ALA A 654 -3.76 -21.21 13.92
N GLY A 655 -4.48 -20.72 12.90
CA GLY A 655 -4.44 -21.27 11.54
C GLY A 655 -3.41 -20.62 10.60
N VAL A 656 -2.63 -19.63 11.07
CA VAL A 656 -1.62 -18.96 10.26
C VAL A 656 -0.36 -19.81 10.14
N ASP A 657 0.07 -20.06 8.90
CA ASP A 657 1.28 -20.81 8.56
C ASP A 657 2.29 -19.91 7.85
N LEU A 658 3.43 -19.67 8.52
CA LEU A 658 4.53 -18.86 7.99
C LEU A 658 5.58 -19.69 7.24
N THR A 659 5.40 -21.01 7.11
CA THR A 659 6.41 -21.92 6.54
C THR A 659 6.86 -21.49 5.14
N ALA A 660 5.92 -21.07 4.28
CA ALA A 660 6.25 -20.61 2.92
C ALA A 660 7.06 -19.30 2.90
N LEU A 661 6.79 -18.39 3.84
CA LEU A 661 7.51 -17.11 3.96
C LEU A 661 8.93 -17.32 4.49
N LEU A 662 9.08 -18.25 5.44
CA LEU A 662 10.36 -18.57 6.10
C LEU A 662 11.15 -19.67 5.38
N ALA A 663 10.71 -20.08 4.19
CA ALA A 663 11.42 -21.07 3.39
C ALA A 663 12.76 -20.51 2.88
N GLU A 664 13.80 -21.34 2.98
CA GLU A 664 15.09 -21.05 2.38
C GLU A 664 14.95 -20.94 0.84
N PRO A 665 15.48 -19.88 0.22
CA PRO A 665 15.33 -19.68 -1.22
C PRO A 665 16.11 -20.74 -2.00
N GLU A 666 15.41 -21.50 -2.84
CA GLU A 666 16.01 -22.47 -3.74
C GLU A 666 16.61 -21.78 -4.98
N GLY A 667 17.85 -22.12 -5.34
CA GLY A 667 18.52 -21.59 -6.52
C GLY A 667 19.83 -22.33 -6.82
N PRO A 668 20.63 -21.85 -7.79
CA PRO A 668 21.95 -22.41 -8.07
C PRO A 668 22.82 -22.48 -6.79
N ALA A 669 23.66 -23.52 -6.69
CA ALA A 669 24.52 -23.69 -5.52
C ALA A 669 25.40 -22.46 -5.29
N GLY A 670 25.33 -21.87 -4.11
CA GLY A 670 26.07 -20.66 -3.75
C GLY A 670 25.52 -19.36 -4.39
N ALA A 671 24.30 -19.37 -4.92
CA ALA A 671 23.67 -18.16 -5.46
C ALA A 671 23.65 -17.04 -4.40
N PRO A 672 24.10 -15.82 -4.75
CA PRO A 672 24.06 -14.69 -3.82
C PRO A 672 22.63 -14.37 -3.40
N ARG A 673 22.44 -14.21 -2.09
CA ARG A 673 21.14 -13.84 -1.48
C ARG A 673 20.91 -12.33 -1.44
N ARG A 674 21.90 -11.57 -1.88
CA ARG A 674 21.94 -10.11 -1.88
C ARG A 674 22.55 -9.57 -3.16
N ARG A 675 22.49 -8.26 -3.35
CA ARG A 675 23.21 -7.60 -4.45
C ARG A 675 24.71 -7.77 -4.21
N ALA A 676 25.42 -8.28 -5.22
CA ALA A 676 26.86 -8.56 -5.17
C ALA A 676 27.63 -7.90 -6.32
N ARG A 677 26.95 -7.55 -7.43
CA ARG A 677 27.55 -6.90 -8.58
C ARG A 677 26.60 -5.88 -9.20
N ALA A 678 27.16 -4.92 -9.93
CA ALA A 678 26.39 -3.97 -10.72
C ALA A 678 25.74 -4.64 -11.93
N GLN A 679 24.72 -3.98 -12.49
CA GLN A 679 24.21 -4.33 -13.80
C GLN A 679 25.23 -4.00 -14.90
N VAL A 680 25.08 -4.66 -16.05
CA VAL A 680 25.90 -4.33 -17.24
C VAL A 680 25.43 -2.99 -17.79
N SER A 681 26.39 -2.09 -18.09
CA SER A 681 26.10 -0.80 -18.72
C SER A 681 25.35 -0.99 -20.04
N VAL A 682 24.37 -0.12 -20.29
CA VAL A 682 23.62 -0.04 -21.56
C VAL A 682 24.03 1.17 -22.39
N LEU A 683 25.08 1.86 -21.97
CA LEU A 683 25.56 3.08 -22.63
C LEU A 683 26.71 2.79 -23.60
N ASP A 684 27.45 1.70 -23.38
CA ASP A 684 28.73 1.45 -24.04
C ASP A 684 28.58 1.25 -25.57
N ASP A 685 27.40 0.84 -26.03
CA ASP A 685 27.04 0.65 -27.43
C ASP A 685 26.09 1.73 -27.97
N SER A 686 25.77 2.77 -27.20
CA SER A 686 24.83 3.81 -27.62
C SER A 686 25.47 4.82 -28.58
N LEU A 687 24.67 5.32 -29.52
CA LEU A 687 25.11 6.31 -30.52
C LEU A 687 25.63 7.59 -29.84
N ASP A 688 24.97 8.01 -28.77
CA ASP A 688 25.40 9.17 -27.98
C ASP A 688 26.79 9.00 -27.41
N HIS A 689 27.05 7.84 -26.81
CA HIS A 689 28.32 7.57 -26.14
C HIS A 689 29.46 7.41 -27.15
N LEU A 690 29.21 6.67 -28.24
CA LEU A 690 30.23 6.33 -29.22
C LEU A 690 30.58 7.47 -30.17
N GLN A 691 29.60 8.32 -30.53
CA GLN A 691 29.77 9.30 -31.61
C GLN A 691 29.40 10.74 -31.20
N ILE A 692 28.21 10.97 -30.64
CA ILE A 692 27.69 12.34 -30.41
C ILE A 692 28.50 13.07 -29.34
N LEU A 693 28.68 12.48 -28.15
CA LEU A 693 29.42 13.14 -27.07
C LEU A 693 30.87 13.47 -27.46
N PRO A 694 31.66 12.55 -28.06
CA PRO A 694 32.99 12.88 -28.56
C PRO A 694 33.00 14.05 -29.55
N ALA A 695 32.05 14.07 -30.48
CA ALA A 695 31.99 15.10 -31.52
C ALA A 695 31.51 16.46 -30.97
N ALA A 696 30.57 16.46 -30.02
CA ALA A 696 30.02 17.66 -29.38
C ALA A 696 30.94 18.25 -28.28
N ARG A 697 32.08 17.61 -27.96
CA ARG A 697 32.98 18.04 -26.87
C ARG A 697 33.38 19.52 -26.94
N LYS A 698 33.63 20.03 -28.14
CA LYS A 698 34.00 21.44 -28.38
C LYS A 698 32.88 22.41 -27.99
N ALA A 699 31.64 22.09 -28.35
CA ALA A 699 30.48 22.90 -27.98
C ALA A 699 30.20 22.79 -26.47
N ILE A 700 30.28 21.58 -25.91
CA ILE A 700 30.13 21.35 -24.47
C ILE A 700 31.20 22.12 -23.67
N SER A 701 32.42 22.32 -24.18
CA SER A 701 33.43 23.15 -23.51
C SER A 701 33.23 24.65 -23.69
N GLY A 702 32.31 25.09 -24.54
CA GLY A 702 32.10 26.50 -24.89
C GLY A 702 33.12 27.04 -25.89
N GLU A 703 33.84 26.17 -26.60
CA GLU A 703 34.91 26.54 -27.54
C GLU A 703 34.42 26.74 -28.98
N GLY A 704 33.10 26.76 -29.19
CA GLY A 704 32.42 27.05 -30.45
C GLY A 704 31.46 25.95 -30.88
N ASP A 705 30.67 26.27 -31.91
CA ASP A 705 29.54 25.45 -32.33
C ASP A 705 29.99 24.23 -33.14
N VAL A 706 29.14 23.19 -33.15
CA VAL A 706 29.35 21.94 -33.88
C VAL A 706 28.07 21.56 -34.61
N GLN A 707 28.22 21.11 -35.86
CA GLN A 707 27.14 20.50 -36.65
C GLN A 707 27.49 19.04 -36.93
N LEU A 708 26.55 18.13 -36.69
CA LEU A 708 26.74 16.69 -36.81
C LEU A 708 25.75 16.08 -37.81
N GLU A 709 26.27 15.39 -38.82
CA GLU A 709 25.46 14.60 -39.76
C GLU A 709 25.73 13.11 -39.53
N MET A 710 24.67 12.32 -39.27
CA MET A 710 24.80 10.91 -38.95
C MET A 710 23.59 10.07 -39.37
N ASP A 711 23.85 8.80 -39.68
CA ASP A 711 22.82 7.82 -39.98
C ASP A 711 22.13 7.32 -38.71
N ILE A 712 20.81 7.52 -38.61
CA ILE A 712 19.98 7.04 -37.50
C ILE A 712 19.06 5.92 -38.00
N SER A 713 18.91 4.87 -37.21
CA SER A 713 18.00 3.76 -37.48
C SER A 713 17.20 3.40 -36.23
N ASN A 714 16.21 2.51 -36.36
CA ASN A 714 15.32 2.14 -35.25
C ASN A 714 16.00 1.42 -34.07
N VAL A 715 17.24 0.96 -34.22
CA VAL A 715 18.01 0.38 -33.10
C VAL A 715 18.66 1.44 -32.22
N HIS A 716 18.85 2.65 -32.75
CA HIS A 716 19.37 3.80 -32.01
C HIS A 716 18.24 4.46 -31.22
N ARG A 717 18.29 4.35 -29.91
CA ARG A 717 17.24 4.82 -28.99
C ARG A 717 17.81 5.90 -28.07
N ALA A 718 16.96 6.79 -27.58
CA ALA A 718 17.31 7.92 -26.72
C ALA A 718 18.42 8.83 -27.29
N VAL A 719 18.45 9.02 -28.61
CA VAL A 719 19.46 9.84 -29.28
C VAL A 719 19.41 11.28 -28.78
N GLY A 720 20.55 11.81 -28.33
CA GLY A 720 20.72 13.15 -27.77
C GLY A 720 20.43 13.26 -26.26
N ALA A 721 19.86 12.24 -25.62
CA ALA A 721 19.51 12.29 -24.20
C ALA A 721 20.76 12.38 -23.29
N LEU A 722 21.82 11.67 -23.65
CA LEU A 722 23.07 11.68 -22.90
C LEU A 722 23.82 13.00 -23.12
N LEU A 723 23.77 13.54 -24.34
CA LEU A 723 24.26 14.90 -24.64
C LEU A 723 23.53 15.94 -23.78
N SER A 724 22.19 15.89 -23.73
CA SER A 724 21.37 16.82 -22.95
C SER A 724 21.76 16.81 -21.47
N GLY A 725 21.91 15.63 -20.88
CA GLY A 725 22.36 15.48 -19.49
C GLY A 725 23.76 16.05 -19.24
N GLU A 726 24.70 15.87 -20.18
CA GLU A 726 26.06 16.41 -20.04
C GLU A 726 26.11 17.93 -20.18
N ILE A 727 25.34 18.51 -21.12
CA ILE A 727 25.21 19.97 -21.26
C ILE A 727 24.70 20.59 -19.96
N VAL A 728 23.57 20.09 -19.44
CA VAL A 728 22.95 20.67 -18.24
C VAL A 728 23.79 20.45 -16.99
N ARG A 729 24.49 19.32 -16.89
CA ARG A 729 25.43 19.08 -15.79
C ARG A 729 26.57 20.10 -15.76
N ARG A 730 27.02 20.57 -16.93
CA ARG A 730 28.16 21.49 -17.03
C ARG A 730 27.75 22.96 -17.00
N HIS A 731 26.64 23.31 -17.64
CA HIS A 731 26.21 24.70 -17.83
C HIS A 731 24.96 25.09 -17.03
N GLY A 732 24.37 24.14 -16.31
CA GLY A 732 23.11 24.34 -15.62
C GLY A 732 21.89 24.27 -16.56
N PRO A 733 20.68 24.54 -16.05
CA PRO A 733 19.43 24.37 -16.78
C PRO A 733 19.31 25.26 -18.04
N GLU A 734 20.01 26.39 -18.08
CA GLU A 734 20.04 27.30 -19.24
C GLU A 734 20.82 26.69 -20.43
N GLY A 735 21.69 25.72 -20.18
CA GLY A 735 22.43 25.01 -21.21
C GLY A 735 23.38 25.90 -22.01
N LEU A 736 23.48 25.61 -23.32
CA LEU A 736 24.26 26.37 -24.29
C LEU A 736 23.36 27.31 -25.10
N SER A 737 23.94 28.28 -25.82
CA SER A 737 23.19 29.07 -26.80
C SER A 737 22.54 28.17 -27.86
N GLU A 738 21.36 28.58 -28.34
CA GLU A 738 20.67 27.90 -29.44
C GLU A 738 21.58 27.75 -30.67
N GLY A 739 21.63 26.56 -31.26
CA GLY A 739 22.51 26.24 -32.40
C GLY A 739 23.95 25.87 -32.06
N SER A 740 24.33 25.80 -30.77
CA SER A 740 25.71 25.41 -30.39
C SER A 740 26.04 23.95 -30.73
N VAL A 741 25.01 23.08 -30.76
CA VAL A 741 25.08 21.73 -31.29
C VAL A 741 23.85 21.52 -32.17
N ASP A 742 24.05 21.28 -33.45
CA ASP A 742 23.00 20.96 -34.44
C ASP A 742 23.16 19.53 -34.95
#